data_AF-A0A9X1SC03-F1
#
_entry.id   AF-A0A9X1SC03-F1
#
_cell.length_a   1.000
_cell.length_b   1.000
_cell.length_c   1.000
_cell.angle_alpha   90.00
_cell.angle_beta   90.00
_cell.angle_gamma   90.00
#
_symmetry.space_group_name_H-M   'P 1'
#
loop_
_entity.id
_entity.type
_entity.pdbx_description
1 polymer ?
#
loop_
_entity_poly.entity_id
_entity_poly.type
_entity_poly.pdbx_seq_one_letter_code
_entity_poly.pdbx_strand_id
1 'polypeptide(L)'
;MAAEIMSGRLTMRPHGAWQLPETILWDEDPFAQRNWVFQFHTLRWMEPVRRIALAGDPNARKFWVDTCQSWIAANPPGASKSRYAWGDMVDGIRAMVMTLALPMFEGEDHEWLTRSIWEHGEWLADPSHLGHSNHALHQHQALLVVGRVFKYQPWVDLAIERLMELFDESFDDEGVNAEGSIAYHRLNHDWWETAFTRLDVEGIARPKNADRLKLALTELAYATKPNGLFERIGDIDVGGPTGLQSPELTYVQTQGASGQTPSDLTKVYKAGYVFGRSGWGDFEREFVNETFYSISYGPANRVHGHQDGASVTLHAEGSPWLVDAGKYAYVQDKMRDYCVRRLGHNVVHIDGVKYDPTSRVSLDRYKLTQEADDFVLSDNGYAGVKLTRRIIYVRGGDFFIVFDTVRSSKSITAHQRWHLDYETTVEPTKKGYNLNRVRGRASIQWAGKMPTLSTVRGQEDPLDGWMATDWMKREEATVLSATRSGDRFRFITVFGAGRRWERGPEVLSTSPQDADMVMTVRNGKTVWSVRIGRDTVEVAAGDGVFTAPRISNPLGLAAELVRDALSGESNVAPCTESAFSPAYWQTLRDWVRADDANQRLRRLMVLDRLLEKLDVAGDVTKPDNGLRSAIVDTAGHDLVFDGLISQTTLGVRREPLISWNQDVPVRSQTYGAKVHSIYGGISGRLPADSPATLSIEVGGLTLPVSIGRGDTDLLSVRFHGAINREKYTLPLFQGLTSESRGGNSFAIFQDPSLDLDQQINLAWFLGTKEVNLHQEIADVVREFARTLGGKRVVLSGSSGGGFTALQVASYLPDASVLAFNPQTIVGAYHRARAEPALAACFGGMEEAVSDPGLLSRISAVERYRGLGKYPSVLYVQNSGDGHHVQKHLTPFKDVIDAHPDAGRVEFIDVNWGKGHVSPTTQIYNDFLELAGARALSLEV
;
A
#
# COMPACT_ATOMS: atom_id res chain seq x y z
N MET A 1 14.35 -16.88 -34.93
CA MET A 1 14.80 -17.88 -33.95
C MET A 1 15.08 -19.23 -34.60
N ALA A 2 14.09 -19.96 -35.13
CA ALA A 2 14.35 -21.26 -35.78
C ALA A 2 15.37 -21.18 -36.94
N ALA A 3 15.24 -20.18 -37.83
CA ALA A 3 16.22 -19.95 -38.90
C ALA A 3 17.64 -19.64 -38.40
N GLU A 4 17.78 -19.04 -37.21
CA GLU A 4 19.09 -18.76 -36.59
C GLU A 4 19.73 -20.06 -36.07
N ILE A 5 18.92 -20.91 -35.42
CA ILE A 5 19.37 -22.22 -34.93
C ILE A 5 19.78 -23.12 -36.10
N MET A 6 18.93 -23.18 -37.14
CA MET A 6 19.17 -24.00 -38.32
C MET A 6 20.35 -23.52 -39.17
N SER A 7 20.78 -22.24 -39.04
CA SER A 7 22.00 -21.74 -39.65
C SER A 7 23.25 -21.97 -38.79
N GLY A 8 23.12 -22.73 -37.69
CA GLY A 8 24.22 -23.08 -36.79
C GLY A 8 24.48 -22.05 -35.70
N ARG A 9 23.58 -21.10 -35.45
CA ARG A 9 23.76 -20.08 -34.40
C ARG A 9 22.76 -20.32 -33.26
N LEU A 10 23.25 -20.83 -32.13
CA LEU A 10 22.44 -21.14 -30.95
C LEU A 10 22.57 -20.04 -29.90
N THR A 11 21.46 -19.36 -29.59
CA THR A 11 21.39 -18.35 -28.52
C THR A 11 20.49 -18.84 -27.39
N MET A 12 21.08 -19.14 -26.22
CA MET A 12 20.35 -19.58 -25.01
C MET A 12 20.53 -18.55 -23.88
N ARG A 13 19.59 -17.60 -23.79
CA ARG A 13 19.67 -16.49 -22.80
C ARG A 13 19.81 -17.03 -21.36
N PRO A 14 20.59 -16.37 -20.50
CA PRO A 14 21.25 -15.08 -20.70
C PRO A 14 22.60 -15.15 -21.45
N HIS A 15 23.02 -16.32 -21.92
CA HIS A 15 24.33 -16.52 -22.56
C HIS A 15 24.37 -15.94 -23.98
N GLY A 16 25.58 -15.66 -24.45
CA GLY A 16 25.82 -15.21 -25.82
C GLY A 16 25.47 -16.28 -26.86
N ALA A 17 25.52 -15.87 -28.13
CA ALA A 17 25.38 -16.81 -29.24
C ALA A 17 26.60 -17.75 -29.29
N TRP A 18 26.34 -19.03 -29.51
CA TRP A 18 27.35 -20.05 -29.74
C TRP A 18 27.20 -20.61 -31.16
N GLN A 19 28.33 -20.86 -31.82
CA GLN A 19 28.34 -21.50 -33.13
C GLN A 19 28.19 -23.01 -32.93
N LEU A 20 27.04 -23.54 -33.29
CA LEU A 20 26.75 -24.96 -33.28
C LEU A 20 27.66 -25.66 -34.31
N PRO A 21 28.50 -26.62 -33.89
CA PRO A 21 29.36 -27.37 -34.81
C PRO A 21 28.54 -28.29 -35.70
N GLU A 22 29.09 -28.67 -36.87
CA GLU A 22 28.44 -29.63 -37.77
C GLU A 22 28.19 -30.99 -37.09
N THR A 23 29.09 -31.41 -36.20
CA THR A 23 28.91 -32.55 -35.31
C THR A 23 28.84 -32.07 -33.87
N ILE A 24 27.69 -32.25 -33.24
CA ILE A 24 27.47 -31.86 -31.85
C ILE A 24 28.18 -32.84 -30.92
N LEU A 25 29.14 -32.35 -30.15
CA LEU A 25 29.62 -33.02 -28.96
C LEU A 25 28.66 -32.68 -27.80
N TRP A 26 28.19 -33.69 -27.07
CA TRP A 26 27.22 -33.48 -25.98
C TRP A 26 27.91 -33.26 -24.62
N ASP A 27 29.20 -32.95 -24.61
CA ASP A 27 30.00 -32.54 -23.46
C ASP A 27 30.54 -31.09 -23.59
N GLU A 28 29.95 -30.29 -24.48
CA GLU A 28 30.31 -28.89 -24.72
C GLU A 28 29.99 -27.98 -23.52
N ASP A 29 30.92 -27.06 -23.22
CA ASP A 29 30.74 -25.99 -22.24
C ASP A 29 31.48 -24.70 -22.69
N PRO A 30 31.03 -24.06 -23.78
CA PRO A 30 31.73 -22.93 -24.40
C PRO A 30 31.81 -21.68 -23.51
N PHE A 31 30.99 -21.63 -22.45
CA PHE A 31 30.93 -20.49 -21.52
C PHE A 31 31.45 -20.81 -20.12
N ALA A 32 31.96 -22.03 -19.88
CA ALA A 32 32.35 -22.54 -18.56
C ALA A 32 31.25 -22.33 -17.49
N GLN A 33 29.99 -22.54 -17.88
CA GLN A 33 28.81 -22.21 -17.08
C GLN A 33 27.83 -23.37 -17.03
N ARG A 34 27.64 -23.91 -15.82
CA ARG A 34 26.70 -25.01 -15.54
C ARG A 34 25.29 -24.75 -16.05
N ASN A 35 24.80 -23.50 -15.98
CA ASN A 35 23.47 -23.16 -16.48
C ASN A 35 23.36 -23.33 -18.01
N TRP A 36 24.42 -23.04 -18.77
CA TRP A 36 24.43 -23.26 -20.21
C TRP A 36 24.35 -24.74 -20.54
N VAL A 37 25.21 -25.57 -19.91
CA VAL A 37 25.21 -27.03 -20.11
C VAL A 37 23.86 -27.62 -19.74
N PHE A 38 23.30 -27.20 -18.60
CA PHE A 38 21.94 -27.55 -18.20
C PHE A 38 20.91 -27.23 -19.30
N GLN A 39 20.89 -26.00 -19.84
CA GLN A 39 19.95 -25.61 -20.89
C GLN A 39 20.16 -26.39 -22.18
N PHE A 40 21.41 -26.69 -22.54
CA PHE A 40 21.76 -27.42 -23.74
C PHE A 40 21.11 -28.82 -23.77
N HIS A 41 21.20 -29.56 -22.66
CA HIS A 41 20.64 -30.91 -22.54
C HIS A 41 19.11 -30.96 -22.37
N THR A 42 18.44 -29.81 -22.15
CA THR A 42 16.95 -29.79 -22.13
C THR A 42 16.35 -30.02 -23.51
N LEU A 43 17.11 -29.76 -24.58
CA LEU A 43 16.64 -29.66 -25.97
C LEU A 43 15.48 -28.67 -26.16
N ARG A 44 15.12 -27.86 -25.17
CA ARG A 44 14.04 -26.86 -25.25
C ARG A 44 14.30 -25.83 -26.34
N TRP A 45 15.58 -25.55 -26.62
CA TRP A 45 16.00 -24.68 -27.71
C TRP A 45 15.57 -25.19 -29.09
N MET A 46 15.19 -26.47 -29.24
CA MET A 46 14.63 -27.05 -30.47
C MET A 46 13.14 -26.77 -30.67
N GLU A 47 12.43 -26.22 -29.69
CA GLU A 47 10.99 -25.95 -29.76
C GLU A 47 10.58 -25.07 -30.96
N PRO A 48 11.29 -23.96 -31.28
CA PRO A 48 10.99 -23.18 -32.49
C PRO A 48 11.15 -23.99 -33.77
N VAL A 49 12.13 -24.90 -33.83
CA VAL A 49 12.36 -25.76 -35.00
C VAL A 49 11.23 -26.80 -35.12
N ARG A 50 10.85 -27.43 -34.00
CA ARG A 50 9.72 -28.38 -33.92
C ARG A 50 8.42 -27.78 -34.46
N ARG A 51 8.10 -26.54 -34.09
CA ARG A 51 6.88 -25.85 -34.56
C ARG A 51 6.87 -25.63 -36.07
N ILE A 52 8.01 -25.25 -36.66
CA ILE A 52 8.11 -25.06 -38.12
C ILE A 52 8.09 -26.41 -38.84
N ALA A 53 8.75 -27.43 -38.28
CA ALA A 53 8.68 -28.79 -38.80
C ALA A 53 7.24 -29.33 -38.81
N LEU A 54 6.48 -29.11 -37.73
CA LEU A 54 5.07 -29.50 -37.62
C LEU A 54 4.17 -28.75 -38.62
N ALA A 55 4.54 -27.53 -39.00
CA ALA A 55 3.86 -26.77 -40.06
C ALA A 55 4.21 -27.26 -41.49
N GLY A 56 5.04 -28.30 -41.62
CA GLY A 56 5.34 -28.97 -42.89
C GLY A 56 6.71 -28.64 -43.51
N ASP A 57 7.61 -27.95 -42.81
CA ASP A 57 8.94 -27.66 -43.36
C ASP A 57 9.88 -28.89 -43.28
N PRO A 58 10.33 -29.44 -44.42
CA PRO A 58 11.14 -30.65 -44.44
C PRO A 58 12.57 -30.44 -43.91
N ASN A 59 13.14 -29.24 -44.06
CA ASN A 59 14.50 -28.94 -43.59
C ASN A 59 14.52 -28.79 -42.07
N ALA A 60 13.51 -28.12 -41.50
CA ALA A 60 13.34 -28.02 -40.06
C ALA A 60 13.10 -29.41 -39.45
N ARG A 61 12.27 -30.24 -40.11
CA ARG A 61 12.03 -31.63 -39.69
C ARG A 61 13.32 -32.43 -39.69
N LYS A 62 14.09 -32.39 -40.78
CA LYS A 62 15.37 -33.10 -40.88
C LYS A 62 16.34 -32.66 -39.78
N PHE A 63 16.52 -31.35 -39.60
CA PHE A 63 17.40 -30.79 -38.57
C PHE A 63 16.99 -31.25 -37.16
N TRP A 64 15.68 -31.24 -36.87
CA TRP A 64 15.17 -31.71 -35.58
C TRP A 64 15.44 -33.19 -35.34
N VAL A 65 15.17 -34.04 -36.34
CA VAL A 65 15.42 -35.49 -36.27
C VAL A 65 16.90 -35.78 -36.07
N ASP A 66 17.77 -35.24 -36.92
CA ASP A 66 19.22 -35.47 -36.84
C ASP A 66 19.79 -35.09 -35.47
N THR A 67 19.35 -33.93 -34.94
CA THR A 67 19.80 -33.42 -33.64
C THR A 67 19.35 -34.33 -32.49
N CYS A 68 18.09 -34.77 -32.49
CA CYS A 68 17.56 -35.63 -31.42
C CYS A 68 18.16 -37.04 -31.47
N GLN A 69 18.34 -37.61 -32.66
CA GLN A 69 19.01 -38.91 -32.82
C GLN A 69 20.47 -38.85 -32.36
N SER A 70 21.19 -37.77 -32.70
CA SER A 70 22.54 -37.53 -32.20
C SER A 70 22.57 -37.47 -30.66
N TRP A 71 21.61 -36.78 -30.04
CA TRP A 71 21.51 -36.72 -28.59
C TRP A 71 21.30 -38.10 -27.97
N ILE A 72 20.32 -38.87 -28.46
CA ILE A 72 19.97 -40.20 -27.94
C ILE A 72 21.17 -41.15 -28.03
N ALA A 73 21.85 -41.17 -29.19
CA ALA A 73 23.01 -42.02 -29.39
C ALA A 73 24.17 -41.69 -28.44
N ALA A 74 24.36 -40.42 -28.12
CA ALA A 74 25.45 -39.97 -27.25
C ALA A 74 25.15 -40.05 -25.74
N ASN A 75 23.88 -40.19 -25.36
CA ASN A 75 23.43 -40.05 -23.97
C ASN A 75 22.52 -41.19 -23.51
N PRO A 76 22.99 -42.45 -23.47
CA PRO A 76 22.22 -43.56 -22.90
C PRO A 76 21.97 -43.39 -21.39
N PRO A 77 20.79 -43.79 -20.86
CA PRO A 77 20.50 -43.75 -19.42
C PRO A 77 21.61 -44.39 -18.58
N GLY A 78 22.07 -43.69 -17.54
CA GLY A 78 23.12 -44.18 -16.63
C GLY A 78 24.56 -44.24 -17.19
N ALA A 79 24.78 -43.93 -18.47
CA ALA A 79 26.11 -43.99 -19.11
C ALA A 79 26.47 -42.72 -19.91
N SER A 80 25.78 -41.60 -19.68
CA SER A 80 26.07 -40.31 -20.31
C SER A 80 27.27 -39.59 -19.69
N LYS A 81 28.02 -38.86 -20.51
CA LYS A 81 29.15 -38.02 -20.04
C LYS A 81 28.70 -36.85 -19.17
N SER A 82 27.61 -36.20 -19.55
CA SER A 82 27.07 -35.06 -18.82
C SER A 82 26.04 -35.53 -17.81
N ARG A 83 26.17 -35.07 -16.55
CA ARG A 83 25.17 -35.32 -15.50
C ARG A 83 23.78 -34.77 -15.83
N TYR A 84 23.69 -33.74 -16.68
CA TYR A 84 22.42 -33.13 -17.07
C TYR A 84 21.70 -33.94 -18.16
N ALA A 85 22.34 -34.97 -18.71
CA ALA A 85 21.66 -35.85 -19.65
C ALA A 85 20.53 -36.64 -18.98
N TRP A 86 20.67 -37.11 -17.74
CA TRP A 86 19.67 -37.92 -17.05
C TRP A 86 19.60 -37.53 -15.58
N GLY A 87 18.99 -36.38 -15.29
CA GLY A 87 18.75 -35.92 -13.93
C GLY A 87 18.36 -34.46 -13.87
N ASP A 88 18.10 -34.00 -12.65
CA ASP A 88 17.58 -32.66 -12.38
C ASP A 88 16.21 -32.48 -13.09
N MET A 89 15.78 -31.27 -13.45
CA MET A 89 14.57 -31.07 -14.27
C MET A 89 14.79 -31.25 -15.78
N VAL A 90 16.03 -31.51 -16.19
CA VAL A 90 16.44 -31.53 -17.60
C VAL A 90 15.84 -32.72 -18.34
N ASP A 91 15.79 -33.87 -17.68
CA ASP A 91 15.18 -35.09 -18.20
C ASP A 91 13.66 -34.95 -18.42
N GLY A 92 12.96 -34.33 -17.47
CA GLY A 92 11.53 -34.01 -17.60
C GLY A 92 11.24 -33.03 -18.75
N ILE A 93 11.99 -31.93 -18.83
CA ILE A 93 11.81 -30.96 -19.94
C ILE A 93 12.08 -31.63 -21.29
N ARG A 94 13.16 -32.41 -21.41
CA ARG A 94 13.50 -33.06 -22.66
C ARG A 94 12.50 -34.15 -23.05
N ALA A 95 12.01 -34.93 -22.09
CA ALA A 95 10.93 -35.89 -22.32
C ALA A 95 9.69 -35.19 -22.91
N MET A 96 9.34 -34.01 -22.39
CA MET A 96 8.26 -33.18 -22.94
C MET A 96 8.55 -32.74 -24.38
N VAL A 97 9.76 -32.24 -24.68
CA VAL A 97 10.16 -31.81 -26.04
C VAL A 97 10.04 -32.96 -27.04
N MET A 98 10.53 -34.15 -26.68
CA MET A 98 10.46 -35.34 -27.52
C MET A 98 9.01 -35.82 -27.71
N THR A 99 8.22 -35.85 -26.64
CA THR A 99 6.82 -36.30 -26.69
C THR A 99 5.96 -35.38 -27.56
N LEU A 100 6.15 -34.07 -27.46
CA LEU A 100 5.41 -33.09 -28.28
C LEU A 100 5.79 -33.11 -29.77
N ALA A 101 6.83 -33.86 -30.16
CA ALA A 101 7.21 -34.03 -31.56
C ALA A 101 6.50 -35.20 -32.24
N LEU A 102 5.84 -36.10 -31.50
CA LEU A 102 5.16 -37.29 -32.05
C LEU A 102 4.18 -36.97 -33.20
N PRO A 103 3.38 -35.88 -33.15
CA PRO A 103 2.50 -35.52 -34.28
C PRO A 103 3.23 -35.28 -35.60
N MET A 104 4.53 -34.99 -35.60
CA MET A 104 5.34 -34.84 -36.82
C MET A 104 5.57 -36.17 -37.56
N PHE A 105 5.27 -37.30 -36.93
CA PHE A 105 5.53 -38.66 -37.44
C PHE A 105 4.24 -39.46 -37.63
N GLU A 106 3.08 -38.78 -37.67
CA GLU A 106 1.79 -39.44 -37.89
C GLU A 106 1.81 -40.25 -39.21
N GLY A 107 1.54 -41.56 -39.11
CA GLY A 107 1.57 -42.47 -40.26
C GLY A 107 2.96 -42.96 -40.69
N GLU A 108 4.03 -42.62 -39.96
CA GLU A 108 5.41 -43.05 -40.23
C GLU A 108 5.99 -43.88 -39.08
N ASP A 109 6.97 -44.75 -39.36
CA ASP A 109 7.70 -45.45 -38.30
C ASP A 109 8.69 -44.52 -37.58
N HIS A 110 8.62 -44.51 -36.26
CA HIS A 110 9.40 -43.68 -35.37
C HIS A 110 9.73 -44.41 -34.05
N GLU A 111 10.01 -45.73 -34.14
CA GLU A 111 10.37 -46.57 -32.99
C GLU A 111 11.52 -46.00 -32.16
N TRP A 112 12.54 -45.41 -32.80
CA TRP A 112 13.67 -44.79 -32.10
C TRP A 112 13.24 -43.68 -31.13
N LEU A 113 12.23 -42.90 -31.48
CA LEU A 113 11.74 -41.79 -30.68
C LEU A 113 10.82 -42.29 -29.56
N THR A 114 9.87 -43.18 -29.88
CA THR A 114 8.97 -43.76 -28.88
C THR A 114 9.73 -44.58 -27.84
N ARG A 115 10.75 -45.34 -28.25
CA ARG A 115 11.66 -46.04 -27.31
C ARG A 115 12.37 -45.07 -26.37
N SER A 116 12.96 -43.99 -26.91
CA SER A 116 13.62 -42.99 -26.07
C SER A 116 12.62 -42.33 -25.10
N ILE A 117 11.41 -41.99 -25.53
CA ILE A 117 10.39 -41.41 -24.63
C ILE A 117 9.99 -42.43 -23.54
N TRP A 118 9.86 -43.71 -23.88
CA TRP A 118 9.59 -44.76 -22.90
C TRP A 118 10.71 -44.87 -21.85
N GLU A 119 11.97 -44.87 -22.28
CA GLU A 119 13.14 -44.85 -21.37
C GLU A 119 13.10 -43.62 -20.44
N HIS A 120 12.62 -42.47 -20.91
CA HIS A 120 12.37 -41.30 -20.05
C HIS A 120 11.23 -41.54 -19.06
N GLY A 121 10.14 -42.18 -19.46
CA GLY A 121 9.05 -42.55 -18.56
C GLY A 121 9.51 -43.47 -17.43
N GLU A 122 10.29 -44.51 -17.74
CA GLU A 122 10.88 -45.42 -16.75
C GLU A 122 11.81 -44.67 -15.79
N TRP A 123 12.67 -43.81 -16.34
CA TRP A 123 13.60 -43.00 -15.55
C TRP A 123 12.89 -42.07 -14.57
N LEU A 124 11.84 -41.37 -15.03
CA LEU A 124 11.07 -40.40 -14.24
C LEU A 124 10.14 -41.08 -13.21
N ALA A 125 9.76 -42.33 -13.45
CA ALA A 125 8.95 -43.12 -12.51
C ALA A 125 9.78 -43.55 -11.27
N ASP A 126 11.08 -43.80 -11.43
CA ASP A 126 11.98 -44.18 -10.35
C ASP A 126 12.24 -42.99 -9.39
N PRO A 127 11.85 -43.09 -8.10
CA PRO A 127 12.03 -42.01 -7.14
C PRO A 127 13.51 -41.64 -6.87
N SER A 128 14.47 -42.51 -7.16
CA SER A 128 15.90 -42.25 -6.95
C SER A 128 16.49 -41.21 -7.92
N HIS A 129 15.78 -40.89 -9.00
CA HIS A 129 16.19 -39.91 -10.01
C HIS A 129 15.48 -38.55 -9.86
N LEU A 130 14.61 -38.40 -8.86
CA LEU A 130 13.83 -37.18 -8.70
C LEU A 130 14.67 -36.02 -8.15
N GLY A 131 14.42 -34.83 -8.71
CA GLY A 131 14.86 -33.57 -8.13
C GLY A 131 14.01 -33.16 -6.91
N HIS A 132 14.14 -31.91 -6.51
CA HIS A 132 13.35 -31.31 -5.42
C HIS A 132 12.60 -30.08 -5.92
N SER A 133 11.53 -29.67 -5.21
CA SER A 133 10.79 -28.43 -5.48
C SER A 133 10.38 -28.32 -6.96
N ASN A 134 10.60 -27.16 -7.61
CA ASN A 134 10.26 -26.98 -9.01
C ASN A 134 10.95 -27.98 -9.97
N HIS A 135 12.08 -28.59 -9.58
CA HIS A 135 12.71 -29.59 -10.45
C HIS A 135 11.84 -30.85 -10.58
N ALA A 136 11.32 -31.34 -9.45
CA ALA A 136 10.40 -32.47 -9.39
C ALA A 136 9.08 -32.17 -10.13
N LEU A 137 8.58 -30.93 -10.04
CA LEU A 137 7.37 -30.49 -10.76
C LEU A 137 7.49 -30.73 -12.28
N HIS A 138 8.63 -30.37 -12.88
CA HIS A 138 8.84 -30.60 -14.31
C HIS A 138 8.94 -32.08 -14.67
N GLN A 139 9.55 -32.89 -13.81
CA GLN A 139 9.64 -34.34 -13.98
C GLN A 139 8.25 -35.01 -13.91
N HIS A 140 7.41 -34.63 -12.95
CA HIS A 140 6.06 -35.20 -12.82
C HIS A 140 5.12 -34.75 -13.94
N GLN A 141 5.21 -33.50 -14.39
CA GLN A 141 4.47 -33.05 -15.58
C GLN A 141 4.84 -33.87 -16.82
N ALA A 142 6.12 -34.17 -17.00
CA ALA A 142 6.58 -35.00 -18.10
C ALA A 142 6.09 -36.44 -17.98
N LEU A 143 6.19 -37.06 -16.80
CA LEU A 143 5.68 -38.40 -16.55
C LEU A 143 4.18 -38.51 -16.82
N LEU A 144 3.39 -37.51 -16.43
CA LEU A 144 1.97 -37.44 -16.74
C LEU A 144 1.73 -37.46 -18.26
N VAL A 145 2.40 -36.58 -19.00
CA VAL A 145 2.22 -36.46 -20.46
C VAL A 145 2.67 -37.73 -21.18
N VAL A 146 3.82 -38.30 -20.79
CA VAL A 146 4.33 -39.57 -21.33
C VAL A 146 3.33 -40.70 -21.06
N GLY A 147 2.85 -40.84 -19.82
CA GLY A 147 1.84 -41.84 -19.44
C GLY A 147 0.55 -41.71 -20.25
N ARG A 148 0.05 -40.49 -20.48
CA ARG A 148 -1.14 -40.25 -21.31
C ARG A 148 -0.94 -40.65 -22.77
N VAL A 149 0.20 -40.26 -23.37
CA VAL A 149 0.52 -40.58 -24.76
C VAL A 149 0.62 -42.10 -24.99
N PHE A 150 1.28 -42.82 -24.09
CA PHE A 150 1.38 -44.28 -24.17
C PHE A 150 0.16 -45.04 -23.64
N LYS A 151 -0.85 -44.32 -23.12
CA LYS A 151 -2.01 -44.91 -22.43
C LYS A 151 -1.61 -45.85 -21.29
N TYR A 152 -0.51 -45.52 -20.61
CA TYR A 152 0.04 -46.31 -19.51
C TYR A 152 -0.41 -45.72 -18.16
N GLN A 153 -1.52 -46.24 -17.64
CA GLN A 153 -2.19 -45.71 -16.45
C GLN A 153 -1.31 -45.64 -15.19
N PRO A 154 -0.41 -46.61 -14.88
CA PRO A 154 0.42 -46.52 -13.68
C PRO A 154 1.30 -45.27 -13.60
N TRP A 155 1.80 -44.76 -14.73
CA TRP A 155 2.56 -43.51 -14.75
C TRP A 155 1.68 -42.28 -14.58
N VAL A 156 0.46 -42.32 -15.09
CA VAL A 156 -0.53 -41.24 -14.91
C VAL A 156 -0.89 -41.12 -13.43
N ASP A 157 -1.23 -42.22 -12.78
CA ASP A 157 -1.61 -42.24 -11.35
C ASP A 157 -0.45 -41.76 -10.48
N LEU A 158 0.76 -42.28 -10.73
CA LEU A 158 1.97 -41.89 -9.99
C LEU A 158 2.32 -40.41 -10.18
N ALA A 159 2.16 -39.86 -11.38
CA ALA A 159 2.42 -38.46 -11.65
C ALA A 159 1.42 -37.55 -10.93
N ILE A 160 0.13 -37.92 -10.91
CA ILE A 160 -0.91 -37.16 -10.22
C ILE A 160 -0.67 -37.17 -8.70
N GLU A 161 -0.39 -38.33 -8.12
CA GLU A 161 -0.07 -38.48 -6.70
C GLU A 161 1.09 -37.55 -6.31
N ARG A 162 2.22 -37.66 -7.02
CA ARG A 162 3.40 -36.84 -6.73
C ARG A 162 3.19 -35.34 -6.99
N LEU A 163 2.40 -34.96 -8.01
CA LEU A 163 2.02 -33.56 -8.22
C LEU A 163 1.17 -33.01 -7.07
N MET A 164 0.25 -33.80 -6.53
CA MET A 164 -0.58 -33.36 -5.41
C MET A 164 0.25 -33.16 -4.14
N GLU A 165 1.12 -34.13 -3.81
CA GLU A 165 2.03 -34.02 -2.65
C GLU A 165 2.99 -32.83 -2.79
N LEU A 166 3.60 -32.66 -3.96
CA LEU A 166 4.54 -31.57 -4.19
C LEU A 166 3.87 -30.19 -4.14
N PHE A 167 2.60 -30.07 -4.56
CA PHE A 167 1.87 -28.81 -4.47
C PHE A 167 1.63 -28.38 -3.03
N ASP A 168 1.28 -29.35 -2.16
CA ASP A 168 1.06 -29.12 -0.73
C ASP A 168 2.32 -28.58 -0.03
N GLU A 169 3.50 -29.03 -0.45
CA GLU A 169 4.81 -28.55 0.04
C GLU A 169 5.24 -27.22 -0.59
N SER A 170 4.83 -26.95 -1.82
CA SER A 170 5.29 -25.80 -2.60
C SER A 170 4.68 -24.47 -2.15
N PHE A 171 3.44 -24.47 -1.68
CA PHE A 171 2.70 -23.29 -1.25
C PHE A 171 2.05 -23.49 0.13
N ASP A 172 2.23 -22.53 1.04
CA ASP A 172 1.56 -22.55 2.34
C ASP A 172 0.07 -22.16 2.27
N ASP A 173 -0.59 -22.12 3.43
CA ASP A 173 -2.01 -21.78 3.55
C ASP A 173 -2.32 -20.30 3.21
N GLU A 174 -1.30 -19.44 3.14
CA GLU A 174 -1.40 -18.04 2.76
C GLU A 174 -1.02 -17.81 1.28
N GLY A 175 -0.70 -18.87 0.53
CA GLY A 175 -0.34 -18.82 -0.88
C GLY A 175 1.12 -18.43 -1.13
N VAL A 176 2.00 -18.52 -0.13
CA VAL A 176 3.41 -18.18 -0.30
C VAL A 176 4.24 -19.38 -0.68
N ASN A 177 5.04 -19.23 -1.74
CA ASN A 177 5.95 -20.27 -2.20
C ASN A 177 7.14 -20.49 -1.25
N ALA A 178 7.52 -21.74 -1.05
CA ALA A 178 8.57 -22.14 -0.10
C ALA A 178 10.02 -21.78 -0.49
N GLU A 179 10.29 -21.35 -1.73
CA GLU A 179 11.67 -21.25 -2.24
C GLU A 179 12.41 -19.98 -1.79
N GLY A 180 11.72 -19.02 -1.18
CA GLY A 180 12.36 -17.86 -0.55
C GLY A 180 12.72 -16.71 -1.49
N SER A 181 12.20 -16.69 -2.72
CA SER A 181 12.41 -15.61 -3.71
C SER A 181 11.11 -15.18 -4.37
N ILE A 182 10.95 -13.88 -4.58
CA ILE A 182 9.76 -13.31 -5.26
C ILE A 182 9.71 -13.73 -6.74
N ALA A 183 10.87 -13.89 -7.39
CA ALA A 183 10.90 -14.38 -8.77
C ALA A 183 10.45 -15.84 -8.84
N TYR A 184 10.91 -16.67 -7.89
CA TYR A 184 10.54 -18.08 -7.85
C TYR A 184 9.09 -18.30 -7.37
N HIS A 185 8.55 -17.38 -6.57
CA HIS A 185 7.11 -17.33 -6.30
C HIS A 185 6.30 -17.16 -7.59
N ARG A 186 6.65 -16.15 -8.42
CA ARG A 186 6.02 -15.96 -9.74
C ARG A 186 6.21 -17.15 -10.67
N LEU A 187 7.42 -17.69 -10.78
CA LEU A 187 7.71 -18.82 -11.67
C LEU A 187 6.92 -20.06 -11.25
N ASN A 188 6.87 -20.38 -9.96
CA ASN A 188 6.07 -21.49 -9.45
C ASN A 188 4.58 -21.28 -9.74
N HIS A 189 4.04 -20.07 -9.58
CA HIS A 189 2.66 -19.79 -9.98
C HIS A 189 2.41 -20.20 -11.44
N ASP A 190 3.25 -19.73 -12.38
CA ASP A 190 3.08 -20.02 -13.81
C ASP A 190 3.26 -21.51 -14.13
N TRP A 191 4.24 -22.17 -13.51
CA TRP A 191 4.49 -23.60 -13.70
C TRP A 191 3.37 -24.47 -13.15
N TRP A 192 2.82 -24.13 -12.00
CA TRP A 192 1.70 -24.85 -11.41
C TRP A 192 0.40 -24.61 -12.16
N GLU A 193 0.12 -23.39 -12.62
CA GLU A 193 -1.05 -23.13 -13.46
C GLU A 193 -0.95 -23.91 -14.79
N THR A 194 0.26 -24.02 -15.35
CA THR A 194 0.52 -24.88 -16.51
C THR A 194 0.27 -26.35 -16.19
N ALA A 195 0.74 -26.86 -15.05
CA ALA A 195 0.52 -28.23 -14.62
C ALA A 195 -0.98 -28.53 -14.44
N PHE A 196 -1.73 -27.61 -13.81
CA PHE A 196 -3.17 -27.75 -13.63
C PHE A 196 -3.95 -27.67 -14.93
N THR A 197 -3.53 -26.81 -15.87
CA THR A 197 -4.12 -26.77 -17.22
C THR A 197 -4.00 -28.13 -17.92
N ARG A 198 -2.90 -28.86 -17.71
CA ARG A 198 -2.73 -30.22 -18.25
C ARG A 198 -3.70 -31.21 -17.61
N LEU A 199 -3.96 -31.09 -16.31
CA LEU A 199 -4.98 -31.90 -15.63
C LEU A 199 -6.37 -31.61 -16.20
N ASP A 200 -6.71 -30.32 -16.38
CA ASP A 200 -8.02 -29.90 -16.89
C ASP A 200 -8.30 -30.44 -18.30
N VAL A 201 -7.31 -30.38 -19.20
CA VAL A 201 -7.41 -30.92 -20.58
C VAL A 201 -7.71 -32.42 -20.58
N GLU A 202 -7.26 -33.14 -19.55
CA GLU A 202 -7.46 -34.58 -19.39
C GLU A 202 -8.70 -34.92 -18.55
N GLY A 203 -9.48 -33.92 -18.12
CA GLY A 203 -10.65 -34.10 -17.27
C GLY A 203 -10.31 -34.56 -15.83
N ILE A 204 -9.06 -34.34 -15.39
CA ILE A 204 -8.61 -34.68 -14.04
C ILE A 204 -8.85 -33.47 -13.13
N ALA A 205 -9.49 -33.70 -11.98
CA ALA A 205 -9.73 -32.64 -11.02
C ALA A 205 -8.43 -32.07 -10.43
N ARG A 206 -8.32 -30.75 -10.38
CA ARG A 206 -7.27 -30.03 -9.63
C ARG A 206 -7.33 -30.38 -8.13
N PRO A 207 -6.22 -30.30 -7.38
CA PRO A 207 -6.23 -30.53 -5.94
C PRO A 207 -7.10 -29.50 -5.21
N LYS A 208 -7.66 -29.88 -4.05
CA LYS A 208 -8.64 -29.04 -3.30
C LYS A 208 -8.10 -27.68 -2.89
N ASN A 209 -6.79 -27.57 -2.69
CA ASN A 209 -6.09 -26.36 -2.29
C ASN A 209 -5.51 -25.58 -3.48
N ALA A 210 -5.84 -25.91 -4.74
CA ALA A 210 -5.36 -25.19 -5.93
C ALA A 210 -5.68 -23.68 -5.88
N ASP A 211 -6.70 -23.27 -5.13
CA ASP A 211 -7.03 -21.86 -4.88
C ASP A 211 -5.89 -21.06 -4.20
N ARG A 212 -4.88 -21.73 -3.60
CA ARG A 212 -3.64 -21.10 -3.13
C ARG A 212 -2.93 -20.30 -4.22
N LEU A 213 -3.08 -20.67 -5.51
CA LEU A 213 -2.52 -19.88 -6.62
C LEU A 213 -3.17 -18.48 -6.75
N LYS A 214 -4.43 -18.32 -6.34
CA LYS A 214 -5.06 -16.98 -6.30
C LYS A 214 -4.44 -16.12 -5.21
N LEU A 215 -4.15 -16.72 -4.06
CA LEU A 215 -3.46 -16.05 -2.94
C LEU A 215 -2.01 -15.68 -3.31
N ALA A 216 -1.33 -16.52 -4.09
CA ALA A 216 -0.02 -16.23 -4.65
C ALA A 216 -0.02 -14.93 -5.49
N LEU A 217 -1.05 -14.71 -6.32
CA LEU A 217 -1.20 -13.45 -7.06
C LEU A 217 -1.39 -12.24 -6.13
N THR A 218 -2.10 -12.40 -5.02
CA THR A 218 -2.26 -11.36 -4.00
C THR A 218 -0.94 -11.04 -3.32
N GLU A 219 -0.13 -12.04 -2.97
CA GLU A 219 1.23 -11.84 -2.42
C GLU A 219 2.11 -11.04 -3.38
N LEU A 220 2.12 -11.39 -4.66
CA LEU A 220 2.88 -10.67 -5.68
C LEU A 220 2.43 -9.21 -5.81
N ALA A 221 1.14 -8.91 -5.60
CA ALA A 221 0.65 -7.53 -5.56
C ALA A 221 1.21 -6.78 -4.34
N TYR A 222 1.24 -7.42 -3.17
CA TYR A 222 1.87 -6.87 -1.98
C TYR A 222 3.38 -6.64 -2.16
N ALA A 223 4.09 -7.58 -2.78
CA ALA A 223 5.52 -7.51 -3.07
C ALA A 223 5.89 -6.49 -4.17
N THR A 224 4.91 -5.87 -4.84
CA THR A 224 5.15 -4.89 -5.92
C THR A 224 5.34 -3.48 -5.36
N LYS A 225 6.51 -2.89 -5.63
CA LYS A 225 6.89 -1.53 -5.26
C LYS A 225 6.08 -0.45 -5.99
N PRO A 226 6.09 0.80 -5.49
CA PRO A 226 5.49 1.97 -6.13
C PRO A 226 5.90 2.23 -7.58
N ASN A 227 7.06 1.75 -8.02
CA ASN A 227 7.51 1.86 -9.41
C ASN A 227 6.99 0.73 -10.33
N GLY A 228 6.13 -0.16 -9.84
CA GLY A 228 5.54 -1.27 -10.59
C GLY A 228 6.43 -2.50 -10.73
N LEU A 229 7.59 -2.53 -10.06
CA LEU A 229 8.51 -3.66 -10.05
C LEU A 229 8.40 -4.45 -8.75
N PHE A 230 8.71 -5.74 -8.79
CA PHE A 230 8.79 -6.55 -7.57
C PHE A 230 9.93 -6.09 -6.66
N GLU A 231 9.75 -6.31 -5.36
CA GLU A 231 10.85 -6.20 -4.41
C GLU A 231 11.89 -7.30 -4.65
N ARG A 232 13.17 -6.94 -4.54
CA ARG A 232 14.28 -7.82 -4.91
C ARG A 232 14.74 -8.71 -3.74
N ILE A 233 13.83 -9.51 -3.18
CA ILE A 233 14.17 -10.46 -2.11
C ILE A 233 14.51 -11.83 -2.72
N GLY A 234 15.69 -12.35 -2.35
CA GLY A 234 16.21 -13.63 -2.84
C GLY A 234 16.76 -13.54 -4.27
N ASP A 235 16.75 -14.67 -4.96
CA ASP A 235 17.25 -14.78 -6.33
C ASP A 235 16.24 -14.18 -7.33
N ILE A 236 16.31 -12.87 -7.52
CA ILE A 236 15.46 -12.11 -8.45
C ILE A 236 16.27 -11.04 -9.19
N ASP A 237 16.08 -10.97 -10.51
CA ASP A 237 16.55 -9.87 -11.35
C ASP A 237 15.49 -8.77 -11.42
N VAL A 238 15.75 -7.67 -12.13
CA VAL A 238 14.74 -6.63 -12.32
C VAL A 238 13.53 -7.19 -13.07
N GLY A 239 12.36 -7.14 -12.45
CA GLY A 239 11.12 -7.67 -12.99
C GLY A 239 9.90 -7.17 -12.23
N GLY A 240 8.72 -7.46 -12.77
CA GLY A 240 7.44 -7.07 -12.19
C GLY A 240 6.33 -8.03 -12.63
N PRO A 241 5.08 -7.75 -12.26
CA PRO A 241 3.96 -8.67 -12.48
C PRO A 241 3.47 -8.78 -13.92
N THR A 242 4.20 -8.28 -14.92
CA THR A 242 3.81 -8.32 -16.33
C THR A 242 3.41 -9.73 -16.78
N GLY A 243 2.24 -9.82 -17.42
CA GLY A 243 1.67 -11.08 -17.93
C GLY A 243 0.73 -11.79 -16.94
N LEU A 244 0.73 -11.42 -15.66
CA LEU A 244 -0.20 -11.94 -14.65
C LEU A 244 -1.47 -11.10 -14.58
N GLN A 245 -2.59 -11.73 -14.23
CA GLN A 245 -3.91 -11.10 -14.19
C GLN A 245 -4.62 -11.38 -12.86
N SER A 246 -4.83 -10.33 -12.07
CA SER A 246 -5.80 -10.27 -10.95
C SER A 246 -6.17 -8.80 -10.72
N PRO A 247 -7.31 -8.48 -10.08
CA PRO A 247 -7.67 -7.09 -9.77
C PRO A 247 -6.57 -6.31 -9.06
N GLU A 248 -5.87 -6.95 -8.12
CA GLU A 248 -4.78 -6.38 -7.33
C GLU A 248 -3.51 -6.15 -8.16
N LEU A 249 -3.15 -7.13 -8.99
CA LEU A 249 -2.00 -7.00 -9.87
C LEU A 249 -2.24 -5.94 -10.94
N THR A 250 -3.45 -5.84 -11.49
CA THR A 250 -3.82 -4.74 -12.40
C THR A 250 -3.63 -3.38 -11.73
N TYR A 251 -4.00 -3.24 -10.46
CA TYR A 251 -3.82 -2.00 -9.71
C TYR A 251 -2.35 -1.57 -9.61
N VAL A 252 -1.48 -2.47 -9.15
CA VAL A 252 -0.06 -2.13 -9.00
C VAL A 252 0.68 -1.99 -10.34
N GLN A 253 0.29 -2.76 -11.36
CA GLN A 253 0.82 -2.64 -12.73
C GLN A 253 0.47 -1.29 -13.37
N THR A 254 -0.75 -0.82 -13.12
CA THR A 254 -1.23 0.44 -13.69
C THR A 254 -0.92 1.64 -12.83
N GLN A 255 -0.23 1.43 -11.70
CA GLN A 255 0.13 2.46 -10.71
C GLN A 255 -1.13 3.20 -10.20
N GLY A 256 -2.18 2.43 -9.92
CA GLY A 256 -3.45 2.90 -9.39
C GLY A 256 -4.47 3.38 -10.42
N ALA A 257 -4.19 3.28 -11.73
CA ALA A 257 -5.12 3.75 -12.75
C ALA A 257 -6.33 2.82 -13.00
N SER A 258 -6.20 1.51 -12.77
CA SER A 258 -7.28 0.53 -12.91
C SER A 258 -7.03 -0.71 -12.07
N GLY A 259 -8.09 -1.47 -11.71
CA GLY A 259 -7.99 -2.61 -10.81
C GLY A 259 -8.53 -2.30 -9.43
N GLN A 260 -8.11 -3.05 -8.41
CA GLN A 260 -8.49 -2.87 -7.01
C GLN A 260 -7.26 -2.95 -6.10
N THR A 261 -7.23 -2.19 -5.02
CA THR A 261 -6.15 -2.29 -4.03
C THR A 261 -6.30 -3.56 -3.21
N PRO A 262 -5.19 -4.18 -2.78
CA PRO A 262 -5.24 -5.08 -1.64
C PRO A 262 -5.81 -4.38 -0.39
N SER A 263 -6.47 -5.15 0.47
CA SER A 263 -7.24 -4.60 1.62
C SER A 263 -6.37 -3.90 2.64
N ASP A 264 -5.25 -4.52 3.01
CA ASP A 264 -4.37 -4.04 4.08
C ASP A 264 -3.25 -3.17 3.52
N LEU A 265 -2.81 -2.17 4.31
CA LEU A 265 -1.59 -1.42 4.02
C LEU A 265 -0.32 -2.19 4.40
N THR A 266 -0.42 -3.12 5.35
CA THR A 266 0.70 -3.94 5.80
C THR A 266 0.25 -5.38 5.95
N LYS A 267 0.90 -6.28 5.21
CA LYS A 267 0.63 -7.71 5.23
C LYS A 267 1.83 -8.46 5.80
N VAL A 268 1.58 -9.33 6.78
CA VAL A 268 2.56 -10.22 7.40
C VAL A 268 2.26 -11.65 6.94
N TYR A 269 3.25 -12.32 6.35
CA TYR A 269 3.16 -13.70 5.86
C TYR A 269 4.03 -14.63 6.71
N LYS A 270 3.49 -15.77 7.13
CA LYS A 270 4.17 -16.80 7.96
C LYS A 270 5.43 -17.34 7.30
N ALA A 271 5.47 -17.39 5.97
CA ALA A 271 6.62 -17.79 5.17
C ALA A 271 7.83 -16.85 5.27
N GLY A 272 7.72 -15.73 5.99
CA GLY A 272 8.88 -14.90 6.33
C GLY A 272 8.94 -13.56 5.62
N TYR A 273 7.79 -12.97 5.27
CA TYR A 273 7.73 -11.67 4.61
C TYR A 273 6.79 -10.72 5.35
N VAL A 274 7.18 -9.46 5.40
CA VAL A 274 6.29 -8.33 5.68
C VAL A 274 6.39 -7.40 4.48
N PHE A 275 5.25 -6.98 3.94
CA PHE A 275 5.18 -5.90 2.97
C PHE A 275 4.26 -4.83 3.52
N GLY A 276 4.79 -3.63 3.72
CA GLY A 276 4.04 -2.50 4.25
C GLY A 276 4.16 -1.27 3.38
N ARG A 277 3.14 -0.40 3.45
CA ARG A 277 3.10 0.86 2.71
C ARG A 277 2.33 1.98 3.42
N SER A 278 2.59 3.22 3.03
CA SER A 278 1.87 4.41 3.51
C SER A 278 0.48 4.58 2.90
N GLY A 279 0.24 3.93 1.76
CA GLY A 279 -0.98 4.10 0.99
C GLY A 279 -0.87 3.40 -0.35
N TRP A 280 -1.97 3.38 -1.10
CA TRP A 280 -2.04 2.85 -2.45
C TRP A 280 -2.09 3.93 -3.52
N GLY A 281 -1.88 5.21 -3.19
CA GLY A 281 -2.04 6.28 -4.16
C GLY A 281 -3.49 6.77 -4.32
N ASP A 282 -4.41 6.34 -3.45
CA ASP A 282 -5.84 6.62 -3.52
C ASP A 282 -6.25 8.02 -2.98
N PHE A 283 -5.30 8.80 -2.45
CA PHE A 283 -5.57 10.03 -1.70
C PHE A 283 -4.76 11.23 -2.23
N GLU A 284 -3.95 11.86 -1.38
CA GLU A 284 -3.18 13.07 -1.70
C GLU A 284 -1.80 12.79 -2.29
N ARG A 285 -1.39 11.53 -2.29
CA ARG A 285 -0.09 11.07 -2.74
C ARG A 285 -0.35 10.12 -3.90
N GLU A 286 0.39 10.28 -4.99
CA GLU A 286 0.31 9.35 -6.13
C GLU A 286 0.92 8.00 -5.74
N PHE A 287 0.47 6.91 -6.37
CA PHE A 287 0.97 5.55 -6.13
C PHE A 287 2.50 5.49 -6.13
N VAL A 288 3.15 6.13 -7.10
CA VAL A 288 4.62 6.12 -7.26
C VAL A 288 5.37 6.80 -6.11
N ASN A 289 4.70 7.72 -5.40
CA ASN A 289 5.28 8.47 -4.29
C ASN A 289 5.04 7.80 -2.94
N GLU A 290 4.19 6.76 -2.88
CA GLU A 290 3.94 6.01 -1.66
C GLU A 290 5.23 5.40 -1.10
N THR A 291 5.32 5.39 0.22
CA THR A 291 6.32 4.61 0.93
C THR A 291 5.93 3.15 0.86
N PHE A 292 6.89 2.32 0.54
CA PHE A 292 6.84 0.87 0.57
C PHE A 292 8.08 0.36 1.29
N TYR A 293 7.90 -0.64 2.14
CA TYR A 293 8.99 -1.31 2.81
C TYR A 293 8.73 -2.82 2.83
N SER A 294 9.83 -3.58 2.89
CA SER A 294 9.77 -5.01 3.15
C SER A 294 10.61 -5.40 4.35
N ILE A 295 10.21 -6.47 5.04
CA ILE A 295 11.01 -7.13 6.08
C ILE A 295 11.05 -8.61 5.76
N SER A 296 12.23 -9.22 5.73
CA SER A 296 12.39 -10.67 5.57
C SER A 296 12.76 -11.34 6.89
N TYR A 297 12.25 -12.55 7.12
CA TYR A 297 12.55 -13.39 8.27
C TYR A 297 12.36 -14.88 7.91
N GLY A 298 12.58 -15.79 8.86
CA GLY A 298 12.49 -17.23 8.61
C GLY A 298 13.86 -17.92 8.46
N PRO A 299 13.91 -19.12 7.86
CA PRO A 299 15.14 -19.90 7.70
C PRO A 299 16.17 -19.20 6.82
N ALA A 300 17.44 -19.28 7.21
CA ALA A 300 18.55 -18.70 6.45
C ALA A 300 19.03 -19.56 5.27
N ASN A 301 18.59 -20.81 5.16
CA ASN A 301 18.97 -21.79 4.14
C ASN A 301 17.85 -22.10 3.12
N ARG A 302 17.01 -21.10 2.78
CA ARG A 302 16.00 -21.24 1.72
C ARG A 302 16.69 -21.44 0.36
N VAL A 303 16.09 -22.24 -0.52
CA VAL A 303 16.69 -22.69 -1.80
C VAL A 303 17.15 -21.50 -2.67
N HIS A 304 16.28 -20.51 -2.82
CA HIS A 304 16.53 -19.27 -3.58
C HIS A 304 16.45 -18.02 -2.71
N GLY A 305 16.37 -18.19 -1.39
CA GLY A 305 16.47 -17.09 -0.42
C GLY A 305 17.91 -16.85 0.02
N HIS A 306 18.13 -15.73 0.71
CA HIS A 306 19.45 -15.33 1.21
C HIS A 306 19.49 -15.34 2.74
N GLN A 307 20.65 -15.03 3.32
CA GLN A 307 20.83 -14.85 4.77
C GLN A 307 20.35 -13.45 5.22
N ASP A 308 19.19 -13.03 4.74
CA ASP A 308 18.67 -11.67 4.83
C ASP A 308 17.74 -11.46 6.03
N GLY A 309 17.54 -12.46 6.90
CA GLY A 309 16.65 -12.35 8.04
C GLY A 309 16.88 -11.09 8.89
N ALA A 310 15.78 -10.39 9.20
CA ALA A 310 15.69 -9.07 9.80
C ALA A 310 16.15 -7.88 8.93
N SER A 311 16.42 -8.09 7.64
CA SER A 311 16.68 -7.02 6.66
C SER A 311 15.43 -6.17 6.43
N VAL A 312 15.64 -4.89 6.13
CA VAL A 312 14.57 -3.95 5.76
C VAL A 312 14.93 -3.27 4.45
N THR A 313 13.99 -3.19 3.51
CA THR A 313 14.11 -2.34 2.31
C THR A 313 13.16 -1.15 2.41
N LEU A 314 13.45 -0.08 1.66
CA LEU A 314 12.64 1.13 1.63
C LEU A 314 12.62 1.73 0.23
N HIS A 315 11.43 1.92 -0.31
CA HIS A 315 11.14 2.73 -1.49
C HIS A 315 10.15 3.81 -1.11
N ALA A 316 10.44 5.08 -1.35
CA ALA A 316 9.54 6.18 -0.99
C ALA A 316 9.79 7.41 -1.86
N GLU A 317 8.75 8.20 -2.13
CA GLU A 317 8.83 9.40 -2.97
C GLU A 317 9.51 9.11 -4.32
N GLY A 318 9.06 8.04 -4.99
CA GLY A 318 9.55 7.65 -6.32
C GLY A 318 10.97 7.10 -6.39
N SER A 319 11.61 6.82 -5.24
CA SER A 319 13.02 6.41 -5.17
C SER A 319 13.25 5.20 -4.25
N PRO A 320 14.07 4.20 -4.66
CA PRO A 320 14.60 3.21 -3.72
C PRO A 320 15.72 3.84 -2.87
N TRP A 321 15.60 3.70 -1.55
CA TRP A 321 16.55 4.27 -0.57
C TRP A 321 17.38 3.19 0.11
N LEU A 322 16.71 2.15 0.64
CA LEU A 322 17.36 0.98 1.21
C LEU A 322 17.02 -0.22 0.33
N VAL A 323 18.04 -0.88 -0.20
CA VAL A 323 17.88 -1.97 -1.18
C VAL A 323 18.63 -3.22 -0.72
N ASP A 324 18.36 -4.32 -1.40
CA ASP A 324 19.14 -5.56 -1.29
C ASP A 324 20.31 -5.56 -2.30
N ALA A 325 21.41 -6.25 -1.99
CA ALA A 325 22.53 -6.45 -2.91
C ALA A 325 22.13 -7.18 -4.22
N GLY A 326 21.07 -7.99 -4.20
CA GLY A 326 20.52 -8.68 -5.38
C GLY A 326 21.16 -10.06 -5.65
N LYS A 327 20.88 -10.64 -6.81
CA LYS A 327 21.26 -12.03 -7.16
C LYS A 327 22.66 -12.20 -7.75
N TYR A 328 23.07 -11.26 -8.60
CA TYR A 328 24.24 -11.30 -9.50
C TYR A 328 24.23 -12.44 -10.54
N ALA A 329 24.52 -13.68 -10.13
CA ALA A 329 24.60 -14.84 -11.02
C ALA A 329 24.63 -16.15 -10.20
N TYR A 330 24.58 -17.31 -10.86
CA TYR A 330 24.76 -18.62 -10.21
C TYR A 330 26.21 -19.14 -10.25
N VAL A 331 27.17 -18.26 -10.52
CA VAL A 331 28.60 -18.59 -10.49
C VAL A 331 29.14 -18.50 -9.07
N GLN A 332 30.05 -19.40 -8.70
CA GLN A 332 30.68 -19.37 -7.39
C GLN A 332 31.85 -18.38 -7.41
N ASP A 333 31.57 -17.12 -7.05
CA ASP A 333 32.56 -16.06 -6.95
C ASP A 333 32.32 -15.14 -5.73
N LYS A 334 33.21 -14.16 -5.53
CA LYS A 334 33.13 -13.21 -4.41
C LYS A 334 31.81 -12.44 -4.41
N MET A 335 31.27 -12.08 -5.57
CA MET A 335 30.05 -11.27 -5.69
C MET A 335 28.82 -12.07 -5.32
N ARG A 336 28.69 -13.30 -5.81
CA ARG A 336 27.60 -14.20 -5.41
C ARG A 336 27.67 -14.51 -3.91
N ASP A 337 28.87 -14.75 -3.38
CA ASP A 337 29.08 -14.97 -1.94
C ASP A 337 28.65 -13.74 -1.10
N TYR A 338 28.93 -12.52 -1.57
CA TYR A 338 28.50 -11.29 -0.92
C TYR A 338 26.98 -11.12 -0.95
N CYS A 339 26.36 -11.35 -2.12
CA CYS A 339 24.91 -11.25 -2.33
C CYS A 339 24.09 -12.16 -1.41
N VAL A 340 24.50 -13.41 -1.20
CA VAL A 340 23.69 -14.40 -0.45
C VAL A 340 23.93 -14.40 1.07
N ARG A 341 25.00 -13.73 1.54
CA ARG A 341 25.42 -13.73 2.94
C ARG A 341 25.02 -12.43 3.65
N ARG A 342 25.04 -12.46 4.99
CA ARG A 342 24.72 -11.32 5.88
C ARG A 342 25.30 -9.97 5.45
N LEU A 343 26.50 -9.96 4.86
CA LEU A 343 27.21 -8.72 4.50
C LEU A 343 26.52 -7.91 3.40
N GLY A 344 25.75 -8.56 2.51
CA GLY A 344 25.01 -7.91 1.42
C GLY A 344 23.61 -7.40 1.79
N HIS A 345 23.22 -7.47 3.08
CA HIS A 345 21.86 -7.14 3.53
C HIS A 345 21.83 -6.06 4.63
N ASN A 346 20.67 -5.46 4.84
CA ASN A 346 20.45 -4.37 5.80
C ASN A 346 20.32 -4.89 7.23
N VAL A 347 21.39 -5.47 7.79
CA VAL A 347 21.36 -6.25 9.04
C VAL A 347 22.52 -5.90 9.98
N VAL A 348 22.55 -6.52 11.16
CA VAL A 348 23.70 -6.43 12.07
C VAL A 348 24.66 -7.61 11.83
N HIS A 349 25.92 -7.29 11.56
CA HIS A 349 27.02 -8.24 11.45
C HIS A 349 27.87 -8.24 12.73
N ILE A 350 28.34 -9.40 13.18
CA ILE A 350 29.20 -9.54 14.35
C ILE A 350 30.61 -9.98 13.92
N ASP A 351 31.62 -9.18 14.24
CA ASP A 351 33.00 -9.48 13.88
C ASP A 351 33.50 -10.76 14.54
N GLY A 352 34.18 -11.61 13.75
CA GLY A 352 34.82 -12.82 14.25
C GLY A 352 33.86 -13.93 14.68
N VAL A 353 32.54 -13.76 14.51
CA VAL A 353 31.54 -14.81 14.79
C VAL A 353 30.90 -15.26 13.48
N LYS A 354 31.14 -16.52 13.11
CA LYS A 354 30.55 -17.13 11.91
C LYS A 354 29.03 -17.23 12.08
N TYR A 355 28.28 -16.82 11.06
CA TYR A 355 26.84 -17.00 11.01
C TYR A 355 26.48 -18.45 10.68
N ASP A 356 25.52 -19.02 11.41
CA ASP A 356 24.98 -20.36 11.16
C ASP A 356 23.92 -20.31 10.05
N PRO A 357 24.18 -20.88 8.86
CA PRO A 357 23.21 -20.89 7.76
C PRO A 357 21.99 -21.77 8.03
N THR A 358 22.03 -22.67 9.01
CA THR A 358 20.88 -23.51 9.39
C THR A 358 19.94 -22.83 10.40
N SER A 359 20.32 -21.64 10.86
CA SER A 359 19.54 -20.87 11.82
C SER A 359 18.29 -20.24 11.21
N ARG A 360 17.46 -19.66 12.08
CA ARG A 360 16.22 -18.96 11.74
C ARG A 360 16.16 -17.62 12.48
N VAL A 361 15.72 -16.60 11.76
CA VAL A 361 15.25 -15.35 12.37
C VAL A 361 13.74 -15.46 12.62
N SER A 362 13.32 -15.31 13.87
CA SER A 362 11.89 -15.34 14.25
C SER A 362 11.30 -13.94 14.28
N LEU A 363 10.04 -13.82 13.86
CA LEU A 363 9.19 -12.67 14.19
C LEU A 363 8.47 -13.00 15.50
N ASP A 364 8.98 -12.49 16.62
CA ASP A 364 8.50 -12.83 17.96
C ASP A 364 7.20 -12.08 18.31
N ARG A 365 7.04 -10.86 17.80
CA ARG A 365 5.86 -10.02 18.01
C ARG A 365 5.67 -9.08 16.83
N TYR A 366 4.41 -8.83 16.47
CA TYR A 366 4.05 -7.65 15.69
C TYR A 366 2.77 -7.01 16.22
N LYS A 367 2.60 -5.70 15.99
CA LYS A 367 1.37 -4.95 16.25
C LYS A 367 1.20 -3.90 15.15
N LEU A 368 0.07 -3.94 14.46
CA LEU A 368 -0.29 -2.98 13.41
C LEU A 368 -1.40 -2.07 13.97
N THR A 369 -1.19 -0.77 13.94
CA THR A 369 -2.20 0.24 14.31
C THR A 369 -2.30 1.32 13.24
N GLN A 370 -3.27 2.23 13.36
CA GLN A 370 -3.40 3.39 12.46
C GLN A 370 -2.21 4.36 12.58
N GLU A 371 -1.49 4.33 13.71
CA GLU A 371 -0.34 5.19 13.95
C GLU A 371 0.99 4.55 13.57
N ALA A 372 1.14 3.24 13.81
CA ALA A 372 2.41 2.57 13.61
C ALA A 372 2.32 1.07 13.34
N ASP A 373 3.31 0.55 12.62
CA ASP A 373 3.60 -0.87 12.53
C ASP A 373 4.83 -1.18 13.41
N ASP A 374 4.71 -2.09 14.37
CA ASP A 374 5.77 -2.44 15.33
C ASP A 374 6.09 -3.94 15.25
N PHE A 375 7.33 -4.28 14.88
CA PHE A 375 7.83 -5.65 14.71
C PHE A 375 9.01 -5.91 15.64
N VAL A 376 9.06 -7.08 16.27
CA VAL A 376 10.19 -7.54 17.08
C VAL A 376 10.69 -8.86 16.51
N LEU A 377 11.95 -8.89 16.09
CA LEU A 377 12.62 -10.04 15.53
C LEU A 377 13.81 -10.48 16.39
N SER A 378 14.04 -11.78 16.48
CA SER A 378 15.22 -12.36 17.12
C SER A 378 16.06 -13.14 16.12
N ASP A 379 17.36 -12.83 16.07
CA ASP A 379 18.35 -13.51 15.24
C ASP A 379 19.22 -14.40 16.12
N ASN A 380 19.07 -15.71 15.93
CA ASN A 380 19.80 -16.74 16.67
C ASN A 380 20.99 -17.31 15.89
N GLY A 381 21.38 -16.71 14.75
CA GLY A 381 22.42 -17.25 13.89
C GLY A 381 23.86 -17.00 14.36
N TYR A 382 24.06 -16.21 15.42
CA TYR A 382 25.38 -15.95 16.02
C TYR A 382 25.53 -16.66 17.36
N ALA A 383 26.37 -17.70 17.40
CA ALA A 383 26.61 -18.47 18.62
C ALA A 383 27.08 -17.57 19.78
N GLY A 384 26.42 -17.68 20.94
CA GLY A 384 26.75 -16.92 22.14
C GLY A 384 26.32 -15.44 22.12
N VAL A 385 25.61 -14.99 21.08
CA VAL A 385 25.12 -13.62 20.94
C VAL A 385 23.60 -13.63 20.87
N LYS A 386 22.94 -12.83 21.71
CA LYS A 386 21.51 -12.52 21.57
C LYS A 386 21.37 -11.21 20.80
N LEU A 387 20.87 -11.32 19.56
CA LEU A 387 20.59 -10.18 18.70
C LEU A 387 19.08 -10.07 18.52
N THR A 388 18.51 -8.93 18.90
CA THR A 388 17.08 -8.62 18.70
C THR A 388 16.98 -7.31 17.95
N ARG A 389 16.16 -7.30 16.89
CA ARG A 389 15.82 -6.10 16.11
C ARG A 389 14.36 -5.75 16.32
N ARG A 390 14.07 -4.51 16.74
CA ARG A 390 12.70 -3.97 16.73
C ARG A 390 12.58 -2.89 15.67
N ILE A 391 11.59 -2.99 14.79
CA ILE A 391 11.34 -2.05 13.69
C ILE A 391 9.98 -1.42 13.92
N ILE A 392 9.93 -0.09 13.97
CA ILE A 392 8.70 0.67 14.13
C ILE A 392 8.56 1.60 12.93
N TYR A 393 7.54 1.41 12.10
CA TYR A 393 7.15 2.37 11.07
C TYR A 393 6.09 3.31 11.63
N VAL A 394 6.36 4.62 11.66
CA VAL A 394 5.41 5.64 12.12
C VAL A 394 4.66 6.19 10.90
N ARG A 395 3.40 5.79 10.72
CA ARG A 395 2.61 6.02 9.49
C ARG A 395 2.42 7.50 9.18
N GLY A 396 1.93 8.26 10.17
CA GLY A 396 1.67 9.69 10.00
C GLY A 396 2.93 10.48 9.66
N GLY A 397 4.04 10.16 10.32
CA GLY A 397 5.33 10.81 10.12
C GLY A 397 6.16 10.30 8.95
N ASP A 398 5.83 9.11 8.43
CA ASP A 398 6.49 8.45 7.33
C ASP A 398 8.00 8.24 7.55
N PHE A 399 8.34 7.68 8.71
CA PHE A 399 9.71 7.33 9.07
C PHE A 399 9.75 6.06 9.93
N PHE A 400 10.93 5.45 10.02
CA PHE A 400 11.19 4.24 10.79
C PHE A 400 12.04 4.56 12.01
N ILE A 401 11.82 3.83 13.09
CA ILE A 401 12.70 3.75 14.26
C ILE A 401 13.12 2.29 14.42
N VAL A 402 14.42 2.01 14.38
CA VAL A 402 14.97 0.66 14.52
C VAL A 402 15.86 0.56 15.75
N PHE A 403 15.59 -0.45 16.57
CA PHE A 403 16.41 -0.82 17.72
C PHE A 403 17.09 -2.15 17.46
N ASP A 404 18.41 -2.13 17.32
CA ASP A 404 19.22 -3.35 17.34
C ASP A 404 19.86 -3.51 18.70
N THR A 405 19.44 -4.51 19.47
CA THR A 405 19.99 -4.81 20.80
C THR A 405 20.89 -6.03 20.70
N VAL A 406 22.16 -5.86 21.08
CA VAL A 406 23.17 -6.91 21.10
C VAL A 406 23.54 -7.22 22.54
N ARG A 407 23.52 -8.50 22.91
CA ARG A 407 24.00 -8.99 24.21
C ARG A 407 24.88 -10.22 24.02
N SER A 408 26.02 -10.25 24.69
CA SER A 408 26.98 -11.35 24.70
C SER A 408 27.59 -11.49 26.09
N SER A 409 28.14 -12.66 26.41
CA SER A 409 28.91 -12.86 27.65
C SER A 409 30.33 -12.31 27.56
N LYS A 410 30.77 -11.88 26.37
CA LYS A 410 32.10 -11.31 26.10
C LYS A 410 31.94 -10.02 25.31
N SER A 411 32.94 -9.14 25.41
CA SER A 411 32.99 -7.97 24.54
C SER A 411 33.14 -8.40 23.08
N ILE A 412 32.23 -7.94 22.22
CA ILE A 412 32.22 -8.19 20.77
C ILE A 412 32.11 -6.86 20.03
N THR A 413 32.46 -6.83 18.75
CA THR A 413 32.24 -5.71 17.84
C THR A 413 31.12 -6.08 16.87
N ALA A 414 30.17 -5.17 16.69
CA ALA A 414 29.09 -5.33 15.73
C ALA A 414 28.97 -4.12 14.80
N HIS A 415 28.53 -4.40 13.57
CA HIS A 415 28.30 -3.44 12.50
C HIS A 415 26.85 -3.49 12.07
N GLN A 416 26.11 -2.41 12.31
CA GLN A 416 24.79 -2.23 11.71
C GLN A 416 24.97 -1.65 10.30
N ARG A 417 24.50 -2.37 9.28
CA ARG A 417 24.75 -2.06 7.86
C ARG A 417 23.47 -1.64 7.14
N TRP A 418 23.59 -0.64 6.27
CA TRP A 418 22.50 -0.12 5.43
C TRP A 418 23.00 0.11 4.00
N HIS A 419 22.44 -0.62 3.04
CA HIS A 419 22.78 -0.64 1.62
C HIS A 419 21.88 0.35 0.88
N LEU A 420 22.51 1.31 0.21
CA LEU A 420 21.83 2.29 -0.59
C LEU A 420 21.81 1.86 -2.06
N ASP A 421 20.80 2.31 -2.79
CA ASP A 421 20.76 2.17 -4.24
C ASP A 421 21.97 2.87 -4.88
N TYR A 422 22.52 2.30 -5.96
CA TYR A 422 23.79 2.75 -6.58
C TYR A 422 23.77 4.21 -7.07
N GLU A 423 22.58 4.78 -7.33
CA GLU A 423 22.42 6.19 -7.71
C GLU A 423 22.31 7.15 -6.51
N THR A 424 22.30 6.64 -5.27
CA THR A 424 22.15 7.45 -4.07
C THR A 424 23.48 8.06 -3.66
N THR A 425 23.51 9.38 -3.49
CA THR A 425 24.65 10.08 -2.91
C THR A 425 24.40 10.41 -1.43
N VAL A 426 25.48 10.51 -0.66
CA VAL A 426 25.44 10.66 0.80
C VAL A 426 26.15 11.92 1.24
N GLU A 427 25.54 12.62 2.19
CA GLU A 427 26.11 13.79 2.86
C GLU A 427 26.16 13.55 4.38
N PRO A 428 27.36 13.51 4.99
CA PRO A 428 27.48 13.32 6.43
C PRO A 428 26.83 14.46 7.23
N THR A 429 26.28 14.11 8.39
CA THR A 429 25.71 15.02 9.38
C THR A 429 26.25 14.67 10.76
N LYS A 430 25.96 15.50 11.78
CA LYS A 430 26.38 15.23 13.16
C LYS A 430 25.82 13.90 13.72
N LYS A 431 24.65 13.46 13.25
CA LYS A 431 23.95 12.28 13.77
C LYS A 431 23.85 11.13 12.76
N GLY A 432 24.34 11.26 11.54
CA GLY A 432 24.11 10.27 10.47
C GLY A 432 24.36 10.84 9.09
N TYR A 433 23.50 10.54 8.12
CA TYR A 433 23.65 10.94 6.71
C TYR A 433 22.34 11.47 6.13
N ASN A 434 22.43 12.53 5.33
CA ASN A 434 21.39 12.88 4.36
C ASN A 434 21.65 12.10 3.06
N LEU A 435 20.58 11.67 2.41
CA LEU A 435 20.60 10.86 1.20
C LEU A 435 19.94 11.66 0.07
N ASN A 436 20.59 11.71 -1.09
CA ASN A 436 20.14 12.52 -2.21
C ASN A 436 20.02 11.68 -3.47
N ARG A 437 18.92 11.90 -4.22
CA ARG A 437 18.72 11.41 -5.59
C ARG A 437 18.12 12.49 -6.47
N VAL A 438 18.04 12.23 -7.77
CA VAL A 438 17.40 13.14 -8.74
C VAL A 438 15.92 13.38 -8.40
N ARG A 439 15.24 12.40 -7.79
CA ARG A 439 13.79 12.43 -7.49
C ARG A 439 13.43 12.39 -6.00
N GLY A 440 14.31 12.81 -5.11
CA GLY A 440 13.95 12.88 -3.70
C GLY A 440 15.11 13.15 -2.76
N ARG A 441 14.76 13.20 -1.48
CA ARG A 441 15.67 13.40 -0.35
C ARG A 441 15.23 12.48 0.77
N ALA A 442 16.19 11.87 1.45
CA ALA A 442 15.96 11.03 2.61
C ALA A 442 17.06 11.27 3.65
N SER A 443 16.93 10.66 4.82
CA SER A 443 17.99 10.68 5.83
C SER A 443 17.99 9.39 6.64
N ILE A 444 19.13 9.13 7.26
CA ILE A 444 19.33 8.08 8.25
C ILE A 444 20.18 8.64 9.39
N GLN A 445 19.68 8.57 10.61
CA GLN A 445 20.29 9.16 11.79
C GLN A 445 20.36 8.13 12.93
N TRP A 446 21.37 8.26 13.77
CA TRP A 446 21.52 7.49 15.00
C TRP A 446 21.24 8.38 16.21
N ALA A 447 20.67 7.76 17.24
CA ALA A 447 20.30 8.43 18.48
C ALA A 447 20.83 7.68 19.72
N GLY A 448 20.75 8.34 20.88
CA GLY A 448 21.30 7.82 22.14
C GLY A 448 22.84 7.88 22.15
N LYS A 449 23.48 6.79 22.58
CA LYS A 449 24.96 6.69 22.58
C LYS A 449 25.44 6.47 21.15
N MET A 450 26.07 7.49 20.57
CA MET A 450 26.51 7.50 19.17
C MET A 450 27.48 6.35 18.87
N PRO A 451 27.26 5.59 17.77
CA PRO A 451 28.22 4.64 17.23
C PRO A 451 29.33 5.36 16.43
N THR A 452 30.37 4.62 16.05
CA THR A 452 31.31 5.07 15.03
C THR A 452 30.68 4.86 13.66
N LEU A 453 30.56 5.92 12.87
CA LEU A 453 29.94 5.88 11.55
C LEU A 453 30.99 5.85 10.44
N SER A 454 30.77 5.02 9.42
CA SER A 454 31.60 4.93 8.23
C SER A 454 30.78 4.60 6.98
N THR A 455 31.37 4.79 5.81
CA THR A 455 30.78 4.42 4.52
C THR A 455 31.78 3.63 3.69
N VAL A 456 31.30 2.68 2.90
CA VAL A 456 32.11 1.93 1.91
C VAL A 456 31.40 1.95 0.55
N ARG A 457 32.18 2.05 -0.53
CA ARG A 457 31.70 2.06 -1.91
C ARG A 457 32.74 1.41 -2.81
N GLY A 458 32.35 0.40 -3.58
CA GLY A 458 33.19 -0.23 -4.61
C GLY A 458 34.45 -0.93 -4.09
N GLN A 459 34.46 -1.47 -2.87
CA GLN A 459 35.63 -2.14 -2.30
C GLN A 459 35.77 -3.57 -2.84
N GLU A 460 36.94 -3.96 -3.34
CA GLU A 460 37.16 -5.27 -3.96
C GLU A 460 37.69 -6.35 -2.99
N ASP A 461 38.42 -5.97 -1.94
CA ASP A 461 39.00 -6.92 -0.99
C ASP A 461 39.05 -6.38 0.46
N PRO A 462 38.26 -6.96 1.40
CA PRO A 462 37.13 -7.85 1.13
C PRO A 462 36.06 -7.15 0.28
N LEU A 463 35.27 -7.92 -0.48
CA LEU A 463 34.23 -7.36 -1.35
C LEU A 463 33.13 -6.66 -0.51
N ASP A 464 32.90 -5.37 -0.76
CA ASP A 464 31.91 -4.56 -0.05
C ASP A 464 31.50 -3.32 -0.88
N GLY A 465 30.31 -2.75 -0.67
CA GLY A 465 29.89 -1.56 -1.39
C GLY A 465 29.52 -1.80 -2.86
N TRP A 466 28.88 -2.94 -3.14
CA TRP A 466 28.42 -3.32 -4.48
C TRP A 466 26.94 -3.65 -4.50
N MET A 467 26.30 -3.43 -5.65
CA MET A 467 24.92 -3.83 -5.92
C MET A 467 24.87 -4.56 -7.26
N ALA A 468 24.28 -5.76 -7.29
CA ALA A 468 23.98 -6.44 -8.53
C ALA A 468 22.80 -5.75 -9.22
N THR A 469 22.97 -5.41 -10.50
CA THR A 469 21.94 -4.71 -11.29
C THR A 469 21.29 -5.63 -12.32
N ASP A 470 22.00 -6.66 -12.79
CA ASP A 470 21.56 -7.63 -13.80
C ASP A 470 22.46 -8.87 -13.76
N TRP A 471 22.19 -9.87 -14.60
CA TRP A 471 23.01 -11.07 -14.74
C TRP A 471 24.49 -10.74 -15.02
N MET A 472 25.37 -11.12 -14.09
CA MET A 472 26.80 -10.82 -14.11
C MET A 472 27.15 -9.32 -14.23
N LYS A 473 26.22 -8.41 -13.91
CA LYS A 473 26.46 -6.96 -13.86
C LYS A 473 26.34 -6.45 -12.43
N ARG A 474 27.23 -5.53 -12.07
CA ARG A 474 27.26 -4.87 -10.75
C ARG A 474 27.65 -3.41 -10.90
N GLU A 475 27.16 -2.60 -9.97
CA GLU A 475 27.49 -1.18 -9.85
C GLU A 475 28.06 -0.89 -8.46
N GLU A 476 28.91 0.14 -8.36
CA GLU A 476 29.42 0.63 -7.08
C GLU A 476 28.30 1.33 -6.30
N ALA A 477 27.96 0.79 -5.14
CA ALA A 477 26.91 1.29 -4.27
C ALA A 477 27.46 1.68 -2.90
N THR A 478 26.81 2.64 -2.24
CA THR A 478 27.25 3.07 -0.91
C THR A 478 26.60 2.20 0.17
N VAL A 479 27.40 1.64 1.06
CA VAL A 479 26.93 1.00 2.30
C VAL A 479 27.32 1.87 3.48
N LEU A 480 26.34 2.22 4.30
CA LEU A 480 26.52 2.92 5.57
C LEU A 480 26.73 1.89 6.67
N SER A 481 27.73 2.10 7.52
CA SER A 481 28.00 1.24 8.66
C SER A 481 28.05 2.04 9.96
N ALA A 482 27.42 1.49 11.01
CA ALA A 482 27.54 1.95 12.37
C ALA A 482 28.16 0.86 13.25
N THR A 483 29.31 1.16 13.83
CA THR A 483 30.10 0.22 14.63
C THR A 483 29.98 0.50 16.12
N ARG A 484 29.79 -0.57 16.91
CA ARG A 484 29.89 -0.52 18.38
C ARG A 484 30.57 -1.77 18.91
N SER A 485 31.24 -1.60 20.05
CA SER A 485 31.81 -2.72 20.81
C SER A 485 31.31 -2.73 22.25
N GLY A 486 31.28 -3.93 22.84
CA GLY A 486 30.90 -4.16 24.23
C GLY A 486 30.24 -5.52 24.42
N ASP A 487 29.81 -5.82 25.65
CA ASP A 487 29.05 -7.02 26.02
C ASP A 487 27.53 -6.80 25.96
N ARG A 488 27.08 -5.55 26.15
CA ARG A 488 25.69 -5.12 25.98
C ARG A 488 25.62 -3.72 25.39
N PHE A 489 25.03 -3.61 24.21
CA PHE A 489 24.83 -2.32 23.57
C PHE A 489 23.61 -2.34 22.63
N ARG A 490 23.27 -1.16 22.11
CA ARG A 490 22.11 -0.95 21.26
C ARG A 490 22.37 0.10 20.18
N PHE A 491 21.95 -0.15 18.96
CA PHE A 491 21.79 0.91 17.95
C PHE A 491 20.35 1.42 17.98
N ILE A 492 20.17 2.73 17.88
CA ILE A 492 18.87 3.37 17.71
C ILE A 492 18.99 4.18 16.43
N THR A 493 18.26 3.78 15.40
CA THR A 493 18.37 4.34 14.05
C THR A 493 17.02 4.88 13.61
N VAL A 494 17.00 6.06 13.03
CA VAL A 494 15.81 6.70 12.48
C VAL A 494 16.05 7.01 11.02
N PHE A 495 15.19 6.54 10.12
CA PHE A 495 15.33 6.80 8.68
C PHE A 495 13.99 6.97 7.98
N GLY A 496 14.00 7.62 6.83
CA GLY A 496 12.80 7.86 6.03
C GLY A 496 13.05 8.85 4.89
N ALA A 497 12.09 8.97 3.99
CA ALA A 497 12.12 9.99 2.95
C ALA A 497 11.43 11.27 3.43
N GLY A 498 11.95 12.41 2.96
CA GLY A 498 11.29 13.70 3.12
C GLY A 498 10.29 13.90 2.00
N ARG A 499 9.10 14.43 2.33
CA ARG A 499 8.04 14.63 1.34
C ARG A 499 8.34 15.83 0.44
N ARG A 500 7.97 15.75 -0.84
CA ARG A 500 8.04 16.87 -1.80
C ARG A 500 9.40 17.60 -1.76
N TRP A 501 10.49 16.83 -1.83
CA TRP A 501 11.86 17.34 -1.86
C TRP A 501 12.39 17.93 -0.55
N GLU A 502 11.61 17.91 0.53
CA GLU A 502 12.08 18.28 1.87
C GLU A 502 13.10 17.24 2.37
N ARG A 503 13.91 17.61 3.38
CA ARG A 503 14.85 16.66 4.00
C ARG A 503 14.08 15.54 4.71
N GLY A 504 14.70 14.37 4.79
CA GLY A 504 14.18 13.24 5.57
C GLY A 504 14.16 13.52 7.08
N PRO A 505 13.77 12.52 7.89
CA PRO A 505 13.59 12.68 9.32
C PRO A 505 14.83 13.20 10.05
N GLU A 506 14.60 14.07 11.03
CA GLU A 506 15.59 14.64 11.93
C GLU A 506 15.21 14.31 13.38
N VAL A 507 16.11 13.63 14.10
CA VAL A 507 15.91 13.35 15.52
C VAL A 507 16.22 14.62 16.32
N LEU A 508 15.19 15.23 16.90
CA LEU A 508 15.32 16.43 17.71
C LEU A 508 15.79 16.08 19.13
N SER A 509 15.12 15.12 19.78
CA SER A 509 15.40 14.70 21.15
C SER A 509 15.12 13.22 21.37
N THR A 510 15.78 12.65 22.37
CA THR A 510 15.49 11.33 22.93
C THR A 510 15.64 11.41 24.44
N SER A 511 14.61 10.98 25.18
CA SER A 511 14.63 10.98 26.64
C SER A 511 14.04 9.69 27.20
N PRO A 512 14.68 9.06 28.20
CA PRO A 512 14.03 8.00 28.96
C PRO A 512 12.94 8.62 29.87
N GLN A 513 11.79 7.96 29.97
CA GLN A 513 10.72 8.29 30.91
C GLN A 513 10.23 6.99 31.53
N ASP A 514 10.50 6.78 32.82
CA ASP A 514 10.28 5.51 33.52
C ASP A 514 10.90 4.31 32.77
N ALA A 515 10.09 3.35 32.33
CA ALA A 515 10.51 2.19 31.54
C ALA A 515 10.46 2.42 30.02
N ASP A 516 9.96 3.57 29.57
CA ASP A 516 9.71 3.90 28.18
C ASP A 516 10.78 4.87 27.64
N MET A 517 10.87 4.97 26.32
CA MET A 517 11.66 5.98 25.63
C MET A 517 10.75 6.91 24.84
N VAL A 518 10.88 8.22 25.07
CA VAL A 518 10.20 9.24 24.26
C VAL A 518 11.19 9.84 23.28
N MET A 519 10.82 9.87 22.00
CA MET A 519 11.61 10.43 20.92
C MET A 519 10.80 11.49 20.17
N THR A 520 11.42 12.63 19.90
CA THR A 520 10.84 13.66 19.04
C THR A 520 11.56 13.69 17.70
N VAL A 521 10.82 13.47 16.62
CA VAL A 521 11.33 13.41 15.24
C VAL A 521 10.60 14.43 14.39
N ARG A 522 11.33 15.26 13.66
CA ARG A 522 10.77 16.11 12.61
C ARG A 522 10.88 15.38 11.28
N ASN A 523 9.81 15.29 10.51
CA ASN A 523 9.90 14.92 9.10
C ASN A 523 9.15 15.95 8.26
N GLY A 524 9.86 16.59 7.35
CA GLY A 524 9.38 17.80 6.69
C GLY A 524 9.04 18.92 7.67
N LYS A 525 7.85 19.53 7.52
CA LYS A 525 7.35 20.60 8.40
C LYS A 525 6.71 20.12 9.71
N THR A 526 6.46 18.83 9.86
CA THR A 526 5.74 18.29 11.02
C THR A 526 6.70 17.68 12.03
N VAL A 527 6.42 17.90 13.31
CA VAL A 527 7.12 17.28 14.44
C VAL A 527 6.24 16.18 15.02
N TRP A 528 6.85 15.06 15.39
CA TRP A 528 6.21 13.87 15.92
C TRP A 528 6.86 13.47 17.24
N SER A 529 6.04 13.25 18.25
CA SER A 529 6.45 12.62 19.50
C SER A 529 6.06 11.14 19.48
N VAL A 530 7.02 10.27 19.80
CA VAL A 530 6.83 8.82 19.82
C VAL A 530 7.26 8.28 21.19
N ARG A 531 6.32 7.75 21.96
CA ARG A 531 6.59 7.03 23.21
C ARG A 531 6.67 5.53 22.92
N ILE A 532 7.78 4.92 23.29
CA ILE A 532 8.15 3.56 22.94
C ILE A 532 8.38 2.78 24.23
N GLY A 533 7.37 2.02 24.64
CA GLY A 533 7.46 1.08 25.76
C GLY A 533 7.90 -0.31 25.29
N ARG A 534 7.96 -1.28 26.20
CA ARG A 534 8.37 -2.67 25.87
C ARG A 534 7.50 -3.29 24.75
N ASP A 535 6.19 -3.15 24.88
CA ASP A 535 5.20 -3.81 24.02
C ASP A 535 4.22 -2.82 23.36
N THR A 536 4.47 -1.52 23.51
CA THR A 536 3.60 -0.46 22.98
C THR A 536 4.37 0.66 22.30
N VAL A 537 3.67 1.32 21.39
CA VAL A 537 4.08 2.52 20.67
C VAL A 537 2.90 3.48 20.69
N GLU A 538 3.12 4.70 21.14
CA GLU A 538 2.14 5.79 21.12
C GLU A 538 2.75 6.93 20.28
N VAL A 539 1.96 7.48 19.35
CA VAL A 539 2.40 8.53 18.42
C VAL A 539 1.49 9.74 18.56
N ALA A 540 2.09 10.92 18.67
CA ALA A 540 1.38 12.20 18.67
C ALA A 540 2.02 13.15 17.64
N ALA A 541 1.19 13.89 16.91
CA ALA A 541 1.63 14.98 16.04
C ALA A 541 1.71 16.30 16.84
N GLY A 542 2.70 17.13 16.53
CA GLY A 542 2.92 18.42 17.18
C GLY A 542 4.06 18.42 18.20
N ASP A 543 4.12 19.48 19.00
CA ASP A 543 5.11 19.74 20.05
C ASP A 543 4.74 19.13 21.41
N GLY A 544 3.62 18.40 21.49
CA GLY A 544 3.18 17.67 22.67
C GLY A 544 4.22 16.64 23.10
N VAL A 545 5.02 16.98 24.10
CA VAL A 545 5.85 16.02 24.83
C VAL A 545 4.90 15.20 25.68
N PHE A 546 4.98 13.88 25.55
CA PHE A 546 4.41 12.93 26.51
C PHE A 546 4.94 13.26 27.92
N THR A 547 4.17 13.96 28.77
CA THR A 547 4.64 14.43 30.09
C THR A 547 4.12 13.63 31.28
N ALA A 548 3.04 12.84 31.13
CA ALA A 548 2.41 12.07 32.21
C ALA A 548 2.73 10.56 32.15
N PRO A 549 2.79 9.83 33.29
CA PRO A 549 2.99 8.39 33.34
C PRO A 549 1.86 7.61 32.63
N ARG A 550 2.14 6.36 32.26
CA ARG A 550 1.23 5.53 31.47
C ARG A 550 0.05 5.03 32.29
N ILE A 551 -1.17 5.38 31.88
CA ILE A 551 -2.42 4.99 32.55
C ILE A 551 -3.03 3.81 31.77
N SER A 552 -3.29 2.69 32.45
CA SER A 552 -3.71 1.43 31.81
C SER A 552 -5.13 1.45 31.24
N ASN A 553 -6.03 2.22 31.85
CA ASN A 553 -7.38 2.44 31.37
C ASN A 553 -7.74 3.94 31.49
N PRO A 554 -7.24 4.79 30.57
CA PRO A 554 -7.40 6.23 30.70
C PRO A 554 -8.87 6.66 30.60
N LEU A 555 -9.66 5.99 29.76
CA LEU A 555 -11.08 6.31 29.60
C LEU A 555 -11.94 5.83 30.79
N GLY A 556 -11.61 4.68 31.38
CA GLY A 556 -12.27 4.23 32.62
C GLY A 556 -11.99 5.17 33.78
N LEU A 557 -10.74 5.62 33.94
CA LEU A 557 -10.38 6.63 34.93
C LEU A 557 -11.04 7.97 34.63
N ALA A 558 -11.13 8.40 33.36
CA ALA A 558 -11.88 9.59 32.98
C ALA A 558 -13.35 9.47 33.42
N ALA A 559 -13.98 8.31 33.18
CA ALA A 559 -15.37 8.09 33.59
C ALA A 559 -15.55 8.13 35.11
N GLU A 560 -14.62 7.59 35.88
CA GLU A 560 -14.60 7.72 37.35
C GLU A 560 -14.47 9.18 37.80
N LEU A 561 -13.51 9.91 37.24
CA LEU A 561 -13.30 11.33 37.56
C LEU A 561 -14.47 12.22 37.13
N VAL A 562 -15.16 11.89 36.04
CA VAL A 562 -16.41 12.55 35.65
C VAL A 562 -17.49 12.32 36.71
N ARG A 563 -17.68 11.07 37.17
CA ARG A 563 -18.64 10.74 38.23
C ARG A 563 -18.29 11.41 39.56
N ASP A 564 -17.01 11.49 39.91
CA ASP A 564 -16.55 12.21 41.10
C ASP A 564 -16.82 13.72 40.97
N ALA A 565 -16.58 14.30 39.79
CA ALA A 565 -16.86 15.70 39.52
C ALA A 565 -18.36 16.04 39.58
N LEU A 566 -19.25 15.07 39.36
CA LEU A 566 -20.69 15.22 39.58
C LEU A 566 -21.09 15.33 41.06
N SER A 567 -20.17 15.09 42.01
CA SER A 567 -20.37 15.35 43.45
C SER A 567 -21.62 14.69 44.08
N GLY A 568 -22.07 13.55 43.54
CA GLY A 568 -23.28 12.85 44.02
C GLY A 568 -24.59 13.37 43.44
N GLU A 569 -24.55 14.30 42.49
CA GLU A 569 -25.72 14.71 41.69
C GLU A 569 -26.25 13.51 40.88
N SER A 570 -27.57 13.36 40.83
CA SER A 570 -28.19 12.32 39.98
C SER A 570 -28.04 12.69 38.51
N ASN A 571 -27.53 11.79 37.68
CA ASN A 571 -27.38 12.01 36.25
C ASN A 571 -28.75 12.03 35.55
N VAL A 572 -29.31 13.23 35.39
CA VAL A 572 -30.61 13.50 34.75
C VAL A 572 -30.50 13.82 33.26
N ALA A 573 -29.33 13.63 32.63
CA ALA A 573 -29.21 13.76 31.19
C ALA A 573 -30.14 12.75 30.48
N PRO A 574 -30.78 13.14 29.37
CA PRO A 574 -31.67 12.25 28.61
C PRO A 574 -31.04 10.88 28.35
N CYS A 575 -31.76 9.80 28.67
CA CYS A 575 -31.33 8.42 28.46
C CYS A 575 -32.43 7.69 27.66
N THR A 576 -32.50 7.99 26.37
CA THR A 576 -33.62 7.58 25.51
C THR A 576 -33.31 6.40 24.60
N GLU A 577 -32.03 6.08 24.35
CA GLU A 577 -31.61 5.06 23.40
C GLU A 577 -30.54 4.12 24.00
N SER A 578 -30.56 2.84 23.64
CA SER A 578 -29.54 1.87 24.02
C SER A 578 -28.23 2.09 23.24
N ALA A 579 -28.32 2.24 21.91
CA ALA A 579 -27.22 2.61 21.04
C ALA A 579 -27.03 4.14 20.94
N PHE A 580 -25.86 4.59 20.50
CA PHE A 580 -25.63 6.00 20.16
C PHE A 580 -26.08 6.28 18.72
N SER A 581 -26.71 7.43 18.50
CA SER A 581 -27.15 7.92 17.19
C SER A 581 -26.95 9.44 17.08
N PRO A 582 -26.84 10.00 15.85
CA PRO A 582 -26.81 11.45 15.66
C PRO A 582 -28.08 12.16 16.20
N ALA A 583 -29.24 11.52 16.16
CA ALA A 583 -30.49 12.08 16.70
C ALA A 583 -30.44 12.16 18.24
N TYR A 584 -29.92 11.12 18.90
CA TYR A 584 -29.68 11.16 20.34
C TYR A 584 -28.65 12.23 20.71
N TRP A 585 -27.59 12.38 19.91
CA TRP A 585 -26.63 13.46 20.11
C TRP A 585 -27.27 14.84 20.07
N GLN A 586 -28.13 15.11 19.08
CA GLN A 586 -28.88 16.35 19.01
C GLN A 586 -29.70 16.61 20.29
N THR A 587 -30.40 15.59 20.79
CA THR A 587 -31.19 15.67 22.03
C THR A 587 -30.33 16.07 23.23
N LEU A 588 -29.12 15.51 23.34
CA LEU A 588 -28.18 15.84 24.41
C LEU A 588 -27.66 17.28 24.28
N ARG A 589 -27.35 17.73 23.05
CA ARG A 589 -26.90 19.11 22.81
C ARG A 589 -27.98 20.14 23.18
N ASP A 590 -29.21 19.91 22.76
CA ASP A 590 -30.36 20.75 23.10
C ASP A 590 -30.57 20.80 24.62
N TRP A 591 -30.47 19.64 25.29
CA TRP A 591 -30.59 19.57 26.73
C TRP A 591 -29.49 20.35 27.47
N VAL A 592 -28.23 20.26 27.03
CA VAL A 592 -27.14 21.06 27.64
C VAL A 592 -27.41 22.56 27.48
N ARG A 593 -27.84 23.00 26.30
CA ARG A 593 -28.11 24.41 25.99
C ARG A 593 -29.35 24.99 26.66
N ALA A 594 -30.29 24.16 27.10
CA ALA A 594 -31.51 24.65 27.76
C ALA A 594 -31.26 25.31 29.13
N ASP A 595 -30.02 25.34 29.64
CA ASP A 595 -29.65 25.92 30.93
C ASP A 595 -28.21 26.44 30.91
N ASP A 596 -28.08 27.68 30.45
CA ASP A 596 -26.80 28.37 30.30
C ASP A 596 -26.01 28.47 31.62
N ALA A 597 -26.70 28.61 32.76
CA ALA A 597 -26.07 28.76 34.06
C ALA A 597 -25.35 27.47 34.52
N ASN A 598 -25.82 26.30 34.08
CA ASN A 598 -25.30 25.00 34.52
C ASN A 598 -24.71 24.16 33.39
N GLN A 599 -24.35 24.75 32.25
CA GLN A 599 -23.85 24.00 31.09
C GLN A 599 -22.67 23.09 31.44
N ARG A 600 -21.75 23.51 32.30
CA ARG A 600 -20.61 22.68 32.70
C ARG A 600 -21.06 21.40 33.43
N LEU A 601 -22.02 21.52 34.35
CA LEU A 601 -22.59 20.37 35.06
C LEU A 601 -23.35 19.45 34.09
N ARG A 602 -24.16 20.03 33.19
CA ARG A 602 -24.87 19.26 32.15
C ARG A 602 -23.92 18.53 31.21
N ARG A 603 -22.81 19.16 30.81
CA ARG A 603 -21.75 18.52 30.01
C ARG A 603 -21.12 17.36 30.74
N LEU A 604 -20.85 17.46 32.06
CA LEU A 604 -20.37 16.32 32.85
C LEU A 604 -21.37 15.16 32.85
N MET A 605 -22.67 15.44 33.03
CA MET A 605 -23.72 14.42 32.99
C MET A 605 -23.81 13.74 31.61
N VAL A 606 -23.72 14.53 30.54
CA VAL A 606 -23.66 14.01 29.16
C VAL A 606 -22.40 13.18 28.95
N LEU A 607 -21.24 13.65 29.41
CA LEU A 607 -19.96 12.97 29.24
C LEU A 607 -19.95 11.61 29.93
N ASP A 608 -20.54 11.51 31.13
CA ASP A 608 -20.75 10.23 31.83
C ASP A 608 -21.60 9.26 30.98
N ARG A 609 -22.71 9.73 30.37
CA ARG A 609 -23.54 8.91 29.47
C ARG A 609 -22.77 8.45 28.23
N LEU A 610 -21.98 9.33 27.62
CA LEU A 610 -21.23 9.00 26.40
C LEU A 610 -20.09 8.03 26.69
N LEU A 611 -19.38 8.20 27.81
CA LEU A 611 -18.33 7.29 28.25
C LEU A 611 -18.89 5.92 28.67
N GLU A 612 -20.07 5.87 29.28
CA GLU A 612 -20.78 4.61 29.58
C GLU A 612 -21.15 3.84 28.30
N LYS A 613 -21.55 4.55 27.24
CA LYS A 613 -21.87 3.97 25.93
C LYS A 613 -20.64 3.50 25.14
N LEU A 614 -19.46 3.99 25.49
CA LEU A 614 -18.20 3.59 24.86
C LEU A 614 -17.75 2.25 25.47
N ASP A 615 -18.18 1.14 24.87
CA ASP A 615 -17.95 -0.21 25.40
C ASP A 615 -16.45 -0.50 25.63
N VAL A 616 -16.16 -1.16 26.76
CA VAL A 616 -14.84 -1.45 27.33
C VAL A 616 -14.19 -2.62 26.57
N ALA A 617 -13.85 -2.38 25.31
CA ALA A 617 -12.88 -3.17 24.55
C ALA A 617 -12.15 -2.36 23.47
N GLY A 618 -12.46 -1.07 23.30
CA GLY A 618 -11.72 -0.19 22.37
C GLY A 618 -11.67 -0.73 20.94
N ASP A 619 -12.69 -1.50 20.52
CA ASP A 619 -12.74 -2.06 19.19
C ASP A 619 -13.04 -0.94 18.18
N VAL A 620 -11.97 -0.28 17.75
CA VAL A 620 -11.95 0.76 16.73
C VAL A 620 -12.40 0.23 15.36
N THR A 621 -12.58 -1.09 15.21
CA THR A 621 -13.01 -1.72 13.96
C THR A 621 -14.52 -1.63 13.71
N LYS A 622 -15.33 -1.25 14.71
CA LYS A 622 -16.79 -1.10 14.56
C LYS A 622 -17.22 0.36 14.37
N PRO A 623 -18.23 0.63 13.52
CA PRO A 623 -18.84 1.95 13.40
C PRO A 623 -19.42 2.41 14.74
N ASP A 624 -19.25 3.70 15.07
CA ASP A 624 -19.70 4.28 16.34
C ASP A 624 -20.75 5.39 16.18
N ASN A 625 -21.20 5.63 14.96
CA ASN A 625 -22.20 6.63 14.58
C ASN A 625 -21.88 8.04 15.12
N GLY A 626 -20.59 8.34 15.33
CA GLY A 626 -20.11 9.61 15.85
C GLY A 626 -20.04 9.75 17.36
N LEU A 627 -20.14 8.64 18.11
CA LEU A 627 -20.00 8.64 19.58
C LEU A 627 -18.69 9.30 20.03
N ARG A 628 -17.56 8.93 19.44
CA ARG A 628 -16.26 9.50 19.82
C ARG A 628 -16.16 11.00 19.49
N SER A 629 -16.69 11.41 18.34
CA SER A 629 -16.76 12.83 17.94
C SER A 629 -17.62 13.64 18.92
N ALA A 630 -18.73 13.06 19.41
CA ALA A 630 -19.55 13.68 20.44
C ALA A 630 -18.83 13.78 21.79
N ILE A 631 -18.06 12.77 22.19
CA ILE A 631 -17.21 12.84 23.40
C ILE A 631 -16.21 13.99 23.29
N VAL A 632 -15.52 14.12 22.14
CA VAL A 632 -14.59 15.23 21.88
C VAL A 632 -15.29 16.59 22.00
N ASP A 633 -16.47 16.74 21.38
CA ASP A 633 -17.24 17.98 21.44
C ASP A 633 -17.77 18.29 22.85
N THR A 634 -18.30 17.30 23.58
CA THR A 634 -18.75 17.47 24.97
C THR A 634 -17.59 17.87 25.88
N ALA A 635 -16.42 17.23 25.73
CA ALA A 635 -15.26 17.48 26.59
C ALA A 635 -14.63 18.86 26.33
N GLY A 636 -14.62 19.33 25.08
CA GLY A 636 -13.99 20.60 24.72
C GLY A 636 -12.50 20.61 25.09
N HIS A 637 -12.00 21.75 25.57
CA HIS A 637 -10.63 21.87 26.11
C HIS A 637 -10.57 21.81 27.64
N ASP A 638 -11.71 21.91 28.33
CA ASP A 638 -11.81 22.13 29.77
C ASP A 638 -12.23 20.91 30.59
N LEU A 639 -12.82 19.88 29.96
CA LEU A 639 -13.22 18.63 30.61
C LEU A 639 -12.41 17.43 30.09
N VAL A 640 -11.11 17.63 29.88
CA VAL A 640 -10.21 16.59 29.34
C VAL A 640 -9.50 15.75 30.41
N PHE A 641 -9.65 16.12 31.69
CA PHE A 641 -9.11 15.42 32.88
C PHE A 641 -7.63 15.03 32.70
N ASP A 642 -6.74 16.03 32.66
CA ASP A 642 -5.30 15.83 32.45
C ASP A 642 -4.94 15.03 31.18
N GLY A 643 -5.77 15.15 30.13
CA GLY A 643 -5.56 14.49 28.83
C GLY A 643 -6.05 13.04 28.76
N LEU A 644 -6.75 12.56 29.79
CA LEU A 644 -7.38 11.24 29.79
C LEU A 644 -8.43 11.09 28.69
N ILE A 645 -9.09 12.21 28.34
CA ILE A 645 -9.93 12.31 27.14
C ILE A 645 -9.13 13.04 26.08
N SER A 646 -8.57 12.29 25.14
CA SER A 646 -7.74 12.82 24.06
C SER A 646 -7.96 12.05 22.77
N GLN A 647 -7.46 12.61 21.66
CA GLN A 647 -7.48 11.96 20.35
C GLN A 647 -6.89 10.54 20.39
N THR A 648 -5.78 10.36 21.11
CA THR A 648 -5.12 9.06 21.27
C THR A 648 -5.94 8.07 22.09
N THR A 649 -6.54 8.50 23.20
CA THR A 649 -7.30 7.57 24.06
C THR A 649 -8.64 7.18 23.43
N LEU A 650 -9.25 8.07 22.64
CA LEU A 650 -10.48 7.79 21.91
C LEU A 650 -10.25 7.06 20.58
N GLY A 651 -9.04 7.12 20.03
CA GLY A 651 -8.71 6.54 18.71
C GLY A 651 -9.13 7.41 17.53
N VAL A 652 -9.50 8.68 17.74
CA VAL A 652 -9.97 9.60 16.69
C VAL A 652 -9.06 10.80 16.53
N ARG A 653 -8.74 11.17 15.28
CA ARG A 653 -8.01 12.41 14.97
C ARG A 653 -8.94 13.57 14.65
N ARG A 654 -9.45 14.20 15.70
CA ARG A 654 -10.40 15.31 15.60
C ARG A 654 -10.23 16.30 16.75
N GLU A 655 -10.30 17.58 16.45
CA GLU A 655 -10.38 18.68 17.42
C GLU A 655 -11.85 18.91 17.85
N PRO A 656 -12.10 19.42 19.07
CA PRO A 656 -13.44 19.86 19.43
C PRO A 656 -13.91 20.99 18.50
N LEU A 657 -15.19 20.96 18.15
CA LEU A 657 -15.84 21.94 17.29
C LEU A 657 -16.90 22.77 18.02
N ILE A 658 -17.37 22.34 19.20
CA ILE A 658 -18.47 22.99 19.91
C ILE A 658 -17.95 23.86 21.06
N SER A 659 -18.13 25.18 20.93
CA SER A 659 -17.88 26.15 22.01
C SER A 659 -19.15 26.30 22.85
N TRP A 660 -19.24 25.55 23.95
CA TRP A 660 -20.39 25.59 24.86
C TRP A 660 -20.52 26.93 25.62
N ASN A 661 -19.43 27.39 26.23
CA ASN A 661 -19.37 28.67 26.96
C ASN A 661 -18.51 29.68 26.18
N GLN A 662 -18.97 30.93 26.09
CA GLN A 662 -18.21 32.02 25.47
C GLN A 662 -16.94 32.41 26.25
N ASP A 663 -16.88 32.15 27.56
CA ASP A 663 -15.73 32.46 28.42
C ASP A 663 -14.55 31.50 28.23
N VAL A 664 -14.82 30.26 27.80
CA VAL A 664 -13.81 29.23 27.50
C VAL A 664 -14.02 28.72 26.07
N PRO A 665 -13.71 29.54 25.07
CA PRO A 665 -14.00 29.20 23.69
C PRO A 665 -13.06 28.11 23.19
N VAL A 666 -13.59 27.20 22.38
CA VAL A 666 -12.76 26.22 21.68
C VAL A 666 -11.87 26.94 20.67
N ARG A 667 -10.58 26.62 20.70
CA ARG A 667 -9.59 27.08 19.72
C ARG A 667 -9.04 25.89 18.95
N SER A 668 -8.94 26.03 17.64
CA SER A 668 -8.28 25.04 16.81
C SER A 668 -6.78 25.06 17.09
N GLN A 669 -6.20 23.90 17.36
CA GLN A 669 -4.75 23.77 17.52
C GLN A 669 -4.05 23.82 16.15
N THR A 670 -4.70 23.28 15.13
CA THR A 670 -4.22 23.26 13.75
C THR A 670 -4.16 24.65 13.13
N TYR A 671 -5.17 25.50 13.36
CA TYR A 671 -5.28 26.82 12.73
C TYR A 671 -5.04 28.01 13.68
N GLY A 672 -4.99 27.79 14.99
CA GLY A 672 -4.86 28.84 16.00
C GLY A 672 -6.09 29.74 16.17
N ALA A 673 -7.15 29.51 15.39
CA ALA A 673 -8.36 30.32 15.34
C ALA A 673 -9.39 29.88 16.41
N LYS A 674 -10.19 30.85 16.89
CA LYS A 674 -11.37 30.56 17.73
C LYS A 674 -12.47 29.93 16.88
N VAL A 675 -13.13 28.91 17.41
CA VAL A 675 -14.28 28.27 16.79
C VAL A 675 -15.56 28.93 17.29
N HIS A 676 -16.35 29.47 16.37
CA HIS A 676 -17.62 30.15 16.66
C HIS A 676 -18.79 29.21 16.35
N SER A 677 -19.44 28.71 17.39
CA SER A 677 -20.57 27.78 17.25
C SER A 677 -21.88 28.52 16.98
N ILE A 678 -22.61 28.07 15.97
CA ILE A 678 -23.89 28.62 15.53
C ILE A 678 -24.95 27.53 15.69
N TYR A 679 -25.95 27.82 16.53
CA TYR A 679 -27.08 26.91 16.83
C TYR A 679 -28.38 27.49 16.28
N GLY A 680 -29.39 26.68 15.98
CA GLY A 680 -30.75 27.17 15.69
C GLY A 680 -30.86 28.19 14.54
N GLY A 681 -30.13 27.98 13.45
CA GLY A 681 -30.14 28.81 12.24
C GLY A 681 -29.02 29.87 12.19
N ILE A 682 -28.60 30.20 10.96
CA ILE A 682 -27.42 31.02 10.67
C ILE A 682 -27.69 32.52 10.49
N SER A 683 -28.96 32.91 10.28
CA SER A 683 -29.29 34.27 9.86
C SER A 683 -28.92 35.32 10.90
N GLY A 684 -28.16 36.34 10.49
CA GLY A 684 -27.74 37.46 11.35
C GLY A 684 -26.71 37.10 12.45
N ARG A 685 -26.11 35.91 12.40
CA ARG A 685 -25.18 35.40 13.44
C ARG A 685 -23.73 35.28 12.97
N LEU A 686 -23.40 35.87 11.82
CA LEU A 686 -22.08 35.73 11.18
C LEU A 686 -21.14 36.89 11.54
N PRO A 687 -19.84 36.63 11.76
CA PRO A 687 -18.84 37.69 11.91
C PRO A 687 -18.68 38.46 10.59
N ALA A 688 -18.86 39.79 10.62
CA ALA A 688 -18.89 40.62 9.41
C ALA A 688 -17.50 41.07 8.90
N ASP A 689 -16.48 41.05 9.77
CA ASP A 689 -15.26 41.86 9.57
C ASP A 689 -13.93 41.08 9.69
N SER A 690 -13.93 39.76 9.93
CA SER A 690 -12.68 38.97 10.06
C SER A 690 -12.84 37.51 9.64
N PRO A 691 -11.77 36.87 9.11
CA PRO A 691 -11.76 35.43 8.88
C PRO A 691 -12.09 34.67 10.16
N ALA A 692 -12.98 33.69 10.06
CA ALA A 692 -13.48 32.95 11.21
C ALA A 692 -13.66 31.48 10.87
N THR A 693 -13.44 30.62 11.87
CA THR A 693 -13.85 29.22 11.82
C THR A 693 -15.19 29.09 12.53
N LEU A 694 -16.21 28.66 11.81
CA LEU A 694 -17.55 28.44 12.33
C LEU A 694 -17.80 26.94 12.50
N SER A 695 -18.62 26.58 13.48
CA SER A 695 -19.25 25.27 13.57
C SER A 695 -20.76 25.44 13.59
N ILE A 696 -21.42 24.98 12.53
CA ILE A 696 -22.85 25.15 12.33
C ILE A 696 -23.54 23.85 12.73
N GLU A 697 -24.52 23.93 13.61
CA GLU A 697 -25.35 22.76 13.93
C GLU A 697 -26.28 22.41 12.78
N VAL A 698 -26.24 21.15 12.33
CA VAL A 698 -27.08 20.64 11.23
C VAL A 698 -27.62 19.26 11.61
N GLY A 699 -28.84 19.23 12.14
CA GLY A 699 -29.41 18.00 12.75
C GLY A 699 -28.42 17.40 13.75
N GLY A 700 -28.16 16.10 13.72
CA GLY A 700 -27.17 15.44 14.59
C GLY A 700 -25.69 15.67 14.25
N LEU A 701 -25.38 16.51 13.27
CA LEU A 701 -24.01 16.79 12.82
C LEU A 701 -23.55 18.19 13.28
N THR A 702 -22.24 18.44 13.18
CA THR A 702 -21.62 19.75 13.37
C THR A 702 -20.85 20.06 12.11
N LEU A 703 -21.29 21.01 11.29
CA LEU A 703 -20.68 21.39 10.01
C LEU A 703 -19.61 22.49 10.24
N PRO A 704 -18.31 22.15 10.20
CA PRO A 704 -17.25 23.14 10.28
C PRO A 704 -17.01 23.82 8.93
N VAL A 705 -16.81 25.13 9.00
CA VAL A 705 -16.49 25.95 7.83
C VAL A 705 -15.54 27.09 8.19
N SER A 706 -14.52 27.30 7.37
CA SER A 706 -13.68 28.49 7.47
C SER A 706 -14.17 29.53 6.46
N ILE A 707 -14.49 30.72 6.95
CA ILE A 707 -14.95 31.83 6.13
C ILE A 707 -13.96 32.99 6.17
N GLY A 708 -13.99 33.82 5.14
CA GLY A 708 -13.28 35.10 5.12
C GLY A 708 -13.91 36.05 4.11
N ARG A 709 -13.81 37.34 4.40
CA ARG A 709 -14.30 38.41 3.53
C ARG A 709 -13.18 38.91 2.64
N GLY A 710 -13.46 39.02 1.35
CA GLY A 710 -12.59 39.63 0.37
C GLY A 710 -13.17 40.94 -0.17
N ASP A 711 -12.46 41.50 -1.15
CA ASP A 711 -12.78 42.81 -1.75
C ASP A 711 -13.55 42.68 -3.08
N THR A 712 -13.75 41.46 -3.57
CA THR A 712 -14.51 41.18 -4.79
C THR A 712 -15.97 40.84 -4.50
N ASP A 713 -16.80 40.86 -5.55
CA ASP A 713 -18.20 40.42 -5.50
C ASP A 713 -18.36 38.89 -5.65
N LEU A 714 -17.26 38.14 -5.65
CA LEU A 714 -17.26 36.68 -5.80
C LEU A 714 -17.09 35.99 -4.44
N LEU A 715 -17.97 35.04 -4.14
CA LEU A 715 -17.83 34.08 -3.06
C LEU A 715 -17.34 32.73 -3.61
N SER A 716 -16.09 32.39 -3.28
CA SER A 716 -15.45 31.11 -3.57
C SER A 716 -15.83 30.08 -2.49
N VAL A 717 -16.59 29.07 -2.86
CA VAL A 717 -17.01 27.99 -1.95
C VAL A 717 -16.30 26.70 -2.32
N ARG A 718 -15.60 26.09 -1.37
CA ARG A 718 -14.73 24.95 -1.65
C ARG A 718 -15.05 23.72 -0.79
N PHE A 719 -15.01 22.56 -1.45
CA PHE A 719 -15.19 21.23 -0.85
C PHE A 719 -13.95 20.35 -1.05
N HIS A 720 -13.61 19.55 -0.04
CA HIS A 720 -12.48 18.63 -0.10
C HIS A 720 -12.85 17.26 -0.69
N GLY A 721 -11.86 16.57 -1.24
CA GLY A 721 -11.95 15.17 -1.64
C GLY A 721 -11.62 14.22 -0.48
N ALA A 722 -11.06 13.06 -0.79
CA ALA A 722 -10.67 12.09 0.22
C ALA A 722 -9.52 12.60 1.11
N ILE A 723 -9.56 12.30 2.41
CA ILE A 723 -8.62 12.76 3.44
C ILE A 723 -7.85 11.57 4.01
N ASN A 724 -6.53 11.73 4.20
CA ASN A 724 -5.73 10.76 4.97
C ASN A 724 -5.84 11.04 6.48
N ARG A 725 -6.67 10.26 7.18
CA ARG A 725 -6.92 10.38 8.63
C ARG A 725 -5.79 9.87 9.51
N GLU A 726 -4.80 9.16 8.96
CA GLU A 726 -3.55 8.83 9.66
C GLU A 726 -2.58 10.03 9.69
N LYS A 727 -2.85 11.08 8.91
CA LYS A 727 -1.99 12.26 8.80
C LYS A 727 -2.63 13.51 9.38
N TYR A 728 -3.88 13.79 9.03
CA TYR A 728 -4.54 15.04 9.39
C TYR A 728 -5.53 14.87 10.53
N THR A 729 -5.65 15.93 11.32
CA THR A 729 -6.67 16.07 12.36
C THR A 729 -7.84 16.87 11.77
N LEU A 730 -9.06 16.41 11.99
CA LEU A 730 -10.26 17.15 11.58
C LEU A 730 -10.55 18.31 12.55
N PRO A 731 -11.08 19.45 12.08
CA PRO A 731 -11.46 19.74 10.69
C PRO A 731 -10.25 20.06 9.80
N LEU A 732 -10.32 19.70 8.51
CA LEU A 732 -9.33 20.05 7.49
C LEU A 732 -9.95 20.99 6.45
N PHE A 733 -9.50 22.25 6.40
CA PHE A 733 -9.88 23.24 5.39
C PHE A 733 -8.92 23.24 4.20
N GLN A 734 -9.12 22.31 3.26
CA GLN A 734 -8.28 22.16 2.07
C GLN A 734 -8.31 23.43 1.19
N GLY A 735 -7.16 24.07 1.01
CA GLY A 735 -7.03 25.30 0.20
C GLY A 735 -7.12 26.61 0.97
N LEU A 736 -7.23 26.59 2.30
CA LEU A 736 -7.38 27.80 3.12
C LEU A 736 -6.30 28.85 2.87
N THR A 737 -5.03 28.45 2.83
CA THR A 737 -3.93 29.40 2.60
C THR A 737 -4.01 30.07 1.23
N SER A 738 -4.41 29.34 0.17
CA SER A 738 -4.56 29.92 -1.16
C SER A 738 -5.76 30.86 -1.25
N GLU A 739 -6.93 30.47 -0.73
CA GLU A 739 -8.14 31.29 -0.79
C GLU A 739 -7.97 32.59 0.02
N SER A 740 -7.35 32.50 1.21
CA SER A 740 -7.06 33.66 2.06
C SER A 740 -6.18 34.74 1.41
N ARG A 741 -5.47 34.40 0.32
CA ARG A 741 -4.61 35.30 -0.45
C ARG A 741 -5.24 35.74 -1.78
N GLY A 742 -6.35 35.13 -2.19
CA GLY A 742 -6.95 35.28 -3.52
C GLY A 742 -7.88 36.49 -3.69
N GLY A 743 -8.04 37.33 -2.66
CA GLY A 743 -8.84 38.57 -2.70
C GLY A 743 -10.37 38.38 -2.73
N ASN A 744 -10.87 37.17 -3.01
CA ASN A 744 -12.29 36.83 -2.97
C ASN A 744 -12.79 36.58 -1.54
N SER A 745 -14.09 36.80 -1.33
CA SER A 745 -14.75 36.21 -0.17
C SER A 745 -14.74 34.68 -0.33
N PHE A 746 -14.57 33.94 0.76
CA PHE A 746 -14.46 32.49 0.70
C PHE A 746 -15.22 31.77 1.82
N ALA A 747 -15.64 30.54 1.52
CA ALA A 747 -16.16 29.57 2.48
C ALA A 747 -15.61 28.17 2.15
N ILE A 748 -14.87 27.58 3.09
CA ILE A 748 -14.21 26.27 2.90
C ILE A 748 -14.78 25.29 3.89
N PHE A 749 -15.53 24.32 3.40
CA PHE A 749 -16.25 23.35 4.21
C PHE A 749 -15.41 22.10 4.48
N GLN A 750 -15.59 21.51 5.66
CA GLN A 750 -15.16 20.14 5.95
C GLN A 750 -16.39 19.24 6.16
N ASP A 751 -16.31 18.01 5.67
CA ASP A 751 -17.40 17.04 5.63
C ASP A 751 -17.68 16.41 7.02
N PRO A 752 -18.74 16.83 7.72
CA PRO A 752 -19.08 16.29 9.04
C PRO A 752 -19.57 14.85 8.99
N SER A 753 -19.85 14.29 7.80
CA SER A 753 -20.19 12.87 7.67
C SER A 753 -18.99 11.97 8.01
N LEU A 754 -17.75 12.50 7.94
CA LEU A 754 -16.54 11.81 8.41
C LEU A 754 -16.50 11.60 9.93
N ASP A 755 -17.31 12.34 10.68
CA ASP A 755 -17.41 12.17 12.14
C ASP A 755 -18.21 10.92 12.51
N LEU A 756 -18.98 10.31 11.58
CA LEU A 756 -19.84 9.15 11.85
C LEU A 756 -19.06 7.85 12.06
N ASP A 757 -17.88 7.72 11.46
CA ASP A 757 -16.98 6.58 11.65
C ASP A 757 -15.55 7.01 11.31
N GLN A 758 -14.61 6.67 12.19
CA GLN A 758 -13.19 7.01 12.07
C GLN A 758 -12.48 6.36 10.87
N GLN A 759 -13.01 5.26 10.32
CA GLN A 759 -12.42 4.53 9.20
C GLN A 759 -12.75 5.17 7.85
N ILE A 760 -13.73 6.07 7.81
CA ILE A 760 -14.13 6.73 6.58
C ILE A 760 -13.18 7.87 6.28
N ASN A 761 -12.60 7.83 5.08
CA ASN A 761 -11.69 8.86 4.58
C ASN A 761 -12.34 9.74 3.50
N LEU A 762 -13.53 9.39 3.00
CA LEU A 762 -14.31 10.17 2.05
C LEU A 762 -15.80 9.87 2.25
N ALA A 763 -16.63 10.90 2.42
CA ALA A 763 -18.06 10.73 2.65
C ALA A 763 -18.96 11.65 1.79
N TRP A 764 -18.39 12.32 0.78
CA TRP A 764 -19.10 13.10 -0.25
C TRP A 764 -20.13 14.11 0.29
N PHE A 765 -19.95 14.58 1.52
CA PHE A 765 -20.89 15.46 2.20
C PHE A 765 -22.31 14.90 2.18
N LEU A 766 -22.45 13.58 2.36
CA LEU A 766 -23.75 12.93 2.28
C LEU A 766 -24.65 13.36 3.44
N GLY A 767 -24.17 13.37 4.68
CA GLY A 767 -24.95 13.59 5.89
C GLY A 767 -25.47 12.28 6.50
N THR A 768 -26.68 12.31 7.08
CA THR A 768 -27.38 11.12 7.62
C THR A 768 -28.67 10.85 6.84
N LYS A 769 -29.41 9.79 7.16
CA LYS A 769 -30.75 9.56 6.57
C LYS A 769 -31.68 10.78 6.75
N GLU A 770 -31.61 11.42 7.91
CA GLU A 770 -32.44 12.55 8.31
C GLU A 770 -31.91 13.90 7.79
N VAL A 771 -30.58 14.02 7.64
CA VAL A 771 -29.92 15.27 7.27
C VAL A 771 -29.35 15.20 5.86
N ASN A 772 -29.99 15.91 4.92
CA ASN A 772 -29.47 16.09 3.56
C ASN A 772 -28.44 17.24 3.52
N LEU A 773 -27.19 16.91 3.78
CA LEU A 773 -26.15 17.91 3.98
C LEU A 773 -25.88 18.76 2.74
N HIS A 774 -26.10 18.26 1.52
CA HIS A 774 -25.98 19.07 0.29
C HIS A 774 -26.96 20.26 0.28
N GLN A 775 -28.19 20.04 0.74
CA GLN A 775 -29.21 21.08 0.80
C GLN A 775 -28.92 22.07 1.93
N GLU A 776 -28.55 21.56 3.11
CA GLU A 776 -28.17 22.39 4.26
C GLU A 776 -26.99 23.32 3.93
N ILE A 777 -25.97 22.80 3.24
CA ILE A 777 -24.84 23.60 2.75
C ILE A 777 -25.32 24.67 1.76
N ALA A 778 -26.25 24.35 0.84
CA ALA A 778 -26.76 25.33 -0.11
C ALA A 778 -27.45 26.51 0.62
N ASP A 779 -28.23 26.23 1.66
CA ASP A 779 -28.88 27.25 2.49
C ASP A 779 -27.83 28.08 3.25
N VAL A 780 -26.77 27.46 3.75
CA VAL A 780 -25.62 28.15 4.37
C VAL A 780 -24.90 29.07 3.38
N VAL A 781 -24.66 28.60 2.15
CA VAL A 781 -24.00 29.38 1.11
C VAL A 781 -24.82 30.63 0.74
N ARG A 782 -26.16 30.56 0.72
CA ARG A 782 -27.00 31.75 0.47
C ARG A 782 -26.83 32.82 1.55
N GLU A 783 -26.76 32.43 2.83
CA GLU A 783 -26.50 33.40 3.90
C GLU A 783 -25.08 33.97 3.80
N PHE A 784 -24.08 33.14 3.49
CA PHE A 784 -22.71 33.63 3.30
C PHE A 784 -22.59 34.61 2.14
N ALA A 785 -23.27 34.36 1.03
CA ALA A 785 -23.36 35.30 -0.09
C ALA A 785 -23.92 36.66 0.37
N ARG A 786 -25.01 36.63 1.16
CA ARG A 786 -25.63 37.84 1.73
C ARG A 786 -24.69 38.60 2.67
N THR A 787 -24.05 37.90 3.60
CA THR A 787 -23.30 38.56 4.69
C THR A 787 -21.87 38.92 4.31
N LEU A 788 -21.21 38.12 3.46
CA LEU A 788 -19.84 38.37 3.01
C LEU A 788 -19.77 39.26 1.76
N GLY A 789 -20.93 39.64 1.19
CA GLY A 789 -21.02 40.52 0.02
C GLY A 789 -20.73 39.83 -1.32
N GLY A 790 -20.77 38.49 -1.37
CA GLY A 790 -20.58 37.73 -2.59
C GLY A 790 -21.86 37.69 -3.42
N LYS A 791 -21.95 38.52 -4.45
CA LYS A 791 -23.08 38.53 -5.39
C LYS A 791 -23.04 37.35 -6.36
N ARG A 792 -21.85 36.88 -6.70
CA ARG A 792 -21.61 35.71 -7.55
C ARG A 792 -21.03 34.59 -6.70
N VAL A 793 -21.48 33.36 -6.90
CA VAL A 793 -20.96 32.18 -6.18
C VAL A 793 -20.35 31.20 -7.15
N VAL A 794 -19.15 30.73 -6.81
CA VAL A 794 -18.53 29.57 -7.45
C VAL A 794 -18.39 28.45 -6.41
N LEU A 795 -18.98 27.31 -6.71
CA LEU A 795 -18.82 26.07 -5.95
C LEU A 795 -17.71 25.25 -6.60
N SER A 796 -16.67 24.89 -5.86
CA SER A 796 -15.50 24.20 -6.42
C SER A 796 -15.08 22.97 -5.62
N GLY A 797 -14.51 22.00 -6.32
CA GLY A 797 -13.92 20.83 -5.71
C GLY A 797 -13.31 19.88 -6.73
N SER A 798 -12.50 18.96 -6.23
CA SER A 798 -11.97 17.85 -7.04
C SER A 798 -12.44 16.51 -6.50
N SER A 799 -12.57 15.50 -7.36
CA SER A 799 -12.88 14.14 -6.92
C SER A 799 -14.21 14.15 -6.13
N GLY A 800 -14.21 13.72 -4.85
CA GLY A 800 -15.40 13.77 -4.00
C GLY A 800 -15.90 15.17 -3.63
N GLY A 801 -14.99 16.16 -3.61
CA GLY A 801 -15.37 17.57 -3.46
C GLY A 801 -16.05 18.10 -4.72
N GLY A 802 -15.64 17.61 -5.90
CA GLY A 802 -16.29 17.96 -7.17
C GLY A 802 -17.70 17.37 -7.27
N PHE A 803 -17.90 16.13 -6.81
CA PHE A 803 -19.24 15.55 -6.62
C PHE A 803 -20.11 16.45 -5.73
N THR A 804 -19.55 16.88 -4.59
CA THR A 804 -20.26 17.75 -3.64
C THR A 804 -20.63 19.09 -4.26
N ALA A 805 -19.72 19.70 -5.02
CA ALA A 805 -19.99 20.96 -5.72
C ALA A 805 -21.19 20.82 -6.69
N LEU A 806 -21.24 19.72 -7.47
CA LEU A 806 -22.38 19.42 -8.34
C LEU A 806 -23.68 19.24 -7.54
N GLN A 807 -23.62 18.49 -6.44
CA GLN A 807 -24.80 18.20 -5.61
C GLN A 807 -25.33 19.41 -4.83
N VAL A 808 -24.48 20.35 -4.43
CA VAL A 808 -24.90 21.60 -3.77
C VAL A 808 -25.48 22.56 -4.81
N ALA A 809 -24.88 22.61 -6.01
CA ALA A 809 -25.31 23.48 -7.11
C ALA A 809 -26.73 23.18 -7.61
N SER A 810 -27.20 21.95 -7.46
CA SER A 810 -28.58 21.58 -7.81
C SER A 810 -29.64 22.37 -7.03
N TYR A 811 -29.27 22.93 -5.88
CA TYR A 811 -30.13 23.81 -5.07
C TYR A 811 -29.82 25.31 -5.30
N LEU A 812 -28.79 25.64 -6.08
CA LEU A 812 -28.31 27.00 -6.35
C LEU A 812 -28.14 27.19 -7.88
N PRO A 813 -29.24 27.27 -8.65
CA PRO A 813 -29.18 27.30 -10.12
C PRO A 813 -28.47 28.54 -10.71
N ASP A 814 -28.23 29.56 -9.91
CA ASP A 814 -27.51 30.78 -10.31
C ASP A 814 -26.02 30.77 -9.94
N ALA A 815 -25.58 29.77 -9.14
CA ALA A 815 -24.17 29.53 -8.90
C ALA A 815 -23.49 28.92 -10.13
N SER A 816 -22.18 29.12 -10.22
CA SER A 816 -21.31 28.37 -11.14
C SER A 816 -20.58 27.26 -10.40
N VAL A 817 -20.25 26.19 -11.11
CA VAL A 817 -19.54 25.03 -10.58
C VAL A 817 -18.21 24.87 -11.31
N LEU A 818 -17.14 24.62 -10.54
CA LEU A 818 -15.86 24.17 -11.06
C LEU A 818 -15.54 22.79 -10.46
N ALA A 819 -15.72 21.74 -11.25
CA ALA A 819 -15.51 20.36 -10.82
C ALA A 819 -14.34 19.72 -11.57
N PHE A 820 -13.32 19.29 -10.83
CA PHE A 820 -12.13 18.61 -11.37
C PHE A 820 -12.16 17.12 -11.14
N ASN A 821 -12.13 16.31 -12.21
CA ASN A 821 -12.21 14.85 -12.15
C ASN A 821 -13.28 14.36 -11.14
N PRO A 822 -14.50 14.94 -11.13
CA PRO A 822 -15.44 14.63 -10.08
C PRO A 822 -15.90 13.18 -10.18
N GLN A 823 -16.17 12.54 -9.04
CA GLN A 823 -17.14 11.45 -9.07
C GLN A 823 -18.52 12.01 -9.38
N THR A 824 -19.37 11.22 -10.01
CA THR A 824 -20.77 11.57 -10.28
C THR A 824 -21.75 10.52 -9.76
N ILE A 825 -21.25 9.33 -9.40
CA ILE A 825 -22.02 8.21 -8.84
C ILE A 825 -21.17 7.57 -7.74
N VAL A 826 -21.54 7.74 -6.46
CA VAL A 826 -20.75 7.24 -5.33
C VAL A 826 -20.52 5.73 -5.43
N GLY A 827 -21.55 4.95 -5.77
CA GLY A 827 -21.44 3.50 -5.89
C GLY A 827 -20.66 2.98 -7.09
N ALA A 828 -20.32 3.84 -8.06
CA ALA A 828 -19.45 3.48 -9.18
C ALA A 828 -17.96 3.73 -8.89
N TYR A 829 -17.66 4.38 -7.76
CA TYR A 829 -16.30 4.60 -7.27
C TYR A 829 -15.75 3.36 -6.55
N HIS A 830 -14.48 3.40 -6.10
CA HIS A 830 -13.83 2.28 -5.43
C HIS A 830 -14.65 1.76 -4.24
N ARG A 831 -14.99 0.46 -4.29
CA ARG A 831 -15.81 -0.26 -3.29
C ARG A 831 -15.33 -0.04 -1.86
N ALA A 832 -14.02 -0.14 -1.64
CA ALA A 832 -13.37 0.06 -0.34
C ALA A 832 -13.59 1.47 0.27
N ARG A 833 -14.09 2.42 -0.51
CA ARG A 833 -14.43 3.78 -0.05
C ARG A 833 -15.94 3.99 0.03
N ALA A 834 -16.66 3.58 -1.02
CA ALA A 834 -18.10 3.79 -1.11
C ALA A 834 -18.87 2.99 -0.06
N GLU A 835 -18.51 1.72 0.17
CA GLU A 835 -19.28 0.87 1.09
C GLU A 835 -19.24 1.35 2.55
N PRO A 836 -18.06 1.65 3.16
CA PRO A 836 -18.03 2.15 4.54
C PRO A 836 -18.78 3.48 4.71
N ALA A 837 -18.65 4.39 3.74
CA ALA A 837 -19.35 5.67 3.77
C ALA A 837 -20.87 5.51 3.70
N LEU A 838 -21.37 4.70 2.77
CA LEU A 838 -22.80 4.45 2.62
C LEU A 838 -23.37 3.65 3.79
N ALA A 839 -22.59 2.74 4.37
CA ALA A 839 -22.97 2.03 5.60
C ALA A 839 -23.16 3.01 6.77
N ALA A 840 -22.21 3.92 7.00
CA ALA A 840 -22.33 4.88 8.10
C ALA A 840 -23.39 5.96 7.85
N CYS A 841 -23.52 6.48 6.63
CA CYS A 841 -24.49 7.51 6.31
C CYS A 841 -25.93 6.98 6.22
N PHE A 842 -26.11 5.80 5.59
CA PHE A 842 -27.41 5.30 5.14
C PHE A 842 -27.70 3.83 5.47
N GLY A 843 -26.86 3.13 6.23
CA GLY A 843 -27.06 1.72 6.55
C GLY A 843 -26.62 0.73 5.46
N GLY A 844 -26.21 1.21 4.28
CA GLY A 844 -25.60 0.40 3.22
C GLY A 844 -25.97 0.84 1.80
N MET A 845 -25.34 0.20 0.81
CA MET A 845 -25.58 0.48 -0.62
C MET A 845 -27.01 0.14 -1.05
N GLU A 846 -27.52 -1.02 -0.63
CA GLU A 846 -28.85 -1.49 -1.03
C GLU A 846 -29.94 -0.49 -0.59
N GLU A 847 -29.88 -0.05 0.66
CA GLU A 847 -30.80 0.93 1.20
C GLU A 847 -30.71 2.26 0.43
N ALA A 848 -29.49 2.77 0.21
CA ALA A 848 -29.26 4.02 -0.50
C ALA A 848 -29.74 4.01 -1.96
N VAL A 849 -29.74 2.86 -2.63
CA VAL A 849 -30.23 2.71 -4.02
C VAL A 849 -31.74 2.49 -4.08
N SER A 850 -32.32 1.85 -3.07
CA SER A 850 -33.75 1.52 -3.04
C SER A 850 -34.66 2.73 -2.74
N ASP A 851 -34.15 3.74 -2.01
CA ASP A 851 -34.87 4.97 -1.70
C ASP A 851 -34.55 6.05 -2.75
N PRO A 852 -35.54 6.57 -3.52
CA PRO A 852 -35.30 7.58 -4.55
C PRO A 852 -34.69 8.90 -4.03
N GLY A 853 -35.03 9.29 -2.80
CA GLY A 853 -34.48 10.46 -2.13
C GLY A 853 -33.00 10.27 -1.84
N LEU A 854 -32.61 9.12 -1.27
CA LEU A 854 -31.20 8.77 -1.03
C LEU A 854 -30.42 8.54 -2.33
N LEU A 855 -31.04 7.92 -3.33
CA LEU A 855 -30.44 7.68 -4.64
C LEU A 855 -29.97 9.00 -5.29
N SER A 856 -30.81 10.04 -5.22
CA SER A 856 -30.45 11.37 -5.72
C SER A 856 -29.26 12.00 -4.96
N ARG A 857 -29.03 11.61 -3.70
CA ARG A 857 -27.92 12.12 -2.86
C ARG A 857 -26.60 11.42 -3.18
N ILE A 858 -26.64 10.17 -3.63
CA ILE A 858 -25.45 9.39 -3.98
C ILE A 858 -25.12 9.40 -5.49
N SER A 859 -25.97 10.02 -6.30
CA SER A 859 -25.79 10.10 -7.76
C SER A 859 -26.16 11.48 -8.30
N ALA A 860 -25.15 12.23 -8.71
CA ALA A 860 -25.32 13.49 -9.44
C ALA A 860 -26.01 13.25 -10.79
N VAL A 861 -25.83 12.06 -11.39
CA VAL A 861 -26.54 11.64 -12.60
C VAL A 861 -28.05 11.58 -12.36
N GLU A 862 -28.48 10.95 -11.28
CA GLU A 862 -29.90 10.86 -10.92
C GLU A 862 -30.46 12.22 -10.49
N ARG A 863 -29.67 13.03 -9.75
CA ARG A 863 -30.10 14.38 -9.37
C ARG A 863 -30.32 15.28 -10.58
N TYR A 864 -29.34 15.37 -11.48
CA TYR A 864 -29.42 16.26 -12.64
C TYR A 864 -30.51 15.84 -13.62
N ARG A 865 -30.79 14.53 -13.75
CA ARG A 865 -31.92 14.07 -14.59
C ARG A 865 -33.26 14.68 -14.17
N GLY A 866 -33.43 15.01 -12.89
CA GLY A 866 -34.65 15.61 -12.35
C GLY A 866 -34.66 17.13 -12.26
N LEU A 867 -33.60 17.84 -12.66
CA LEU A 867 -33.53 19.30 -12.51
C LEU A 867 -34.22 20.03 -13.66
N GLY A 868 -35.09 20.98 -13.34
CA GLY A 868 -35.73 21.83 -14.34
C GLY A 868 -34.82 22.90 -14.96
N LYS A 869 -33.77 23.32 -14.25
CA LYS A 869 -32.77 24.30 -14.70
C LYS A 869 -31.39 23.86 -14.22
N TYR A 870 -30.41 23.82 -15.12
CA TYR A 870 -29.05 23.45 -14.74
C TYR A 870 -28.26 24.67 -14.23
N PRO A 871 -27.39 24.52 -13.20
CA PRO A 871 -26.39 25.53 -12.87
C PRO A 871 -25.37 25.66 -14.01
N SER A 872 -24.57 26.73 -14.02
CA SER A 872 -23.42 26.79 -14.95
C SER A 872 -22.33 25.85 -14.45
N VAL A 873 -21.85 24.92 -15.25
CA VAL A 873 -20.85 23.93 -14.83
C VAL A 873 -19.64 23.94 -15.76
N LEU A 874 -18.45 24.06 -15.19
CA LEU A 874 -17.17 23.73 -15.80
C LEU A 874 -16.73 22.37 -15.26
N TYR A 875 -16.90 21.33 -16.07
CA TYR A 875 -16.48 19.97 -15.78
C TYR A 875 -15.12 19.73 -16.42
N VAL A 876 -14.04 19.72 -15.62
CA VAL A 876 -12.68 19.51 -16.11
C VAL A 876 -12.26 18.06 -15.88
N GLN A 877 -11.90 17.34 -16.94
CA GLN A 877 -11.54 15.93 -16.88
C GLN A 877 -10.13 15.66 -17.43
N ASN A 878 -9.29 15.01 -16.62
CA ASN A 878 -8.05 14.40 -17.08
C ASN A 878 -8.37 13.17 -17.92
N SER A 879 -8.05 13.25 -19.21
CA SER A 879 -8.20 12.17 -20.19
C SER A 879 -7.38 10.92 -19.85
N GLY A 880 -6.32 11.05 -19.05
CA GLY A 880 -5.53 9.91 -18.56
C GLY A 880 -6.16 9.11 -17.41
N ASP A 881 -7.30 9.55 -16.88
CA ASP A 881 -8.04 8.89 -15.80
C ASP A 881 -9.18 8.02 -16.36
N GLY A 882 -8.81 6.83 -16.86
CA GLY A 882 -9.77 5.93 -17.51
C GLY A 882 -10.95 5.52 -16.61
N HIS A 883 -10.73 5.40 -15.30
CA HIS A 883 -11.79 5.07 -14.34
C HIS A 883 -12.83 6.19 -14.25
N HIS A 884 -12.41 7.44 -14.00
CA HIS A 884 -13.35 8.56 -13.91
C HIS A 884 -14.01 8.86 -15.24
N VAL A 885 -13.28 8.74 -16.35
CA VAL A 885 -13.87 8.90 -17.68
C VAL A 885 -15.02 7.91 -17.88
N GLN A 886 -14.77 6.61 -17.69
CA GLN A 886 -15.77 5.58 -17.96
C GLN A 886 -16.91 5.52 -16.94
N LYS A 887 -16.60 5.67 -15.64
CA LYS A 887 -17.56 5.45 -14.55
C LYS A 887 -18.28 6.71 -14.09
N HIS A 888 -17.76 7.89 -14.41
CA HIS A 888 -18.31 9.14 -13.90
C HIS A 888 -18.61 10.18 -14.99
N LEU A 889 -17.65 10.51 -15.85
CA LEU A 889 -17.86 11.48 -16.93
C LEU A 889 -18.90 10.97 -17.92
N THR A 890 -18.70 9.79 -18.52
CA THR A 890 -19.59 9.29 -19.58
C THR A 890 -21.06 9.22 -19.13
N PRO A 891 -21.42 8.59 -17.99
CA PRO A 891 -22.82 8.53 -17.57
C PRO A 891 -23.43 9.90 -17.24
N PHE A 892 -22.63 10.84 -16.73
CA PHE A 892 -23.09 12.19 -16.44
C PHE A 892 -23.31 12.98 -17.72
N LYS A 893 -22.36 12.92 -18.66
CA LYS A 893 -22.45 13.57 -19.97
C LYS A 893 -23.68 13.12 -20.75
N ASP A 894 -24.02 11.83 -20.71
CA ASP A 894 -25.21 11.29 -21.37
C ASP A 894 -26.51 11.93 -20.85
N VAL A 895 -26.62 12.18 -19.54
CA VAL A 895 -27.79 12.86 -18.94
C VAL A 895 -27.81 14.35 -19.27
N ILE A 896 -26.65 14.99 -19.29
CA ILE A 896 -26.55 16.41 -19.62
C ILE A 896 -26.91 16.68 -21.08
N ASP A 897 -26.34 15.91 -22.02
CA ASP A 897 -26.54 16.09 -23.46
C ASP A 897 -28.01 15.83 -23.88
N ALA A 898 -28.77 15.07 -23.08
CA ALA A 898 -30.19 14.82 -23.30
C ALA A 898 -31.13 15.93 -22.80
N HIS A 899 -30.62 16.95 -22.09
CA HIS A 899 -31.45 17.98 -21.44
C HIS A 899 -31.44 19.31 -22.21
N PRO A 900 -32.55 20.10 -22.22
CA PRO A 900 -32.60 21.39 -22.91
C PRO A 900 -31.54 22.41 -22.49
N ASP A 901 -31.11 22.35 -21.22
CA ASP A 901 -30.07 23.23 -20.65
C ASP A 901 -28.62 22.70 -20.85
N ALA A 902 -28.39 21.73 -21.75
CA ALA A 902 -27.06 21.13 -21.97
C ALA A 902 -25.95 22.19 -22.16
N GLY A 903 -26.24 23.30 -22.85
CA GLY A 903 -25.30 24.40 -23.09
C GLY A 903 -24.81 25.14 -21.84
N ARG A 904 -25.38 24.88 -20.66
CA ARG A 904 -24.90 25.42 -19.37
C ARG A 904 -23.77 24.60 -18.76
N VAL A 905 -23.52 23.39 -19.25
CA VAL A 905 -22.46 22.50 -18.79
C VAL A 905 -21.41 22.36 -19.89
N GLU A 906 -20.18 22.76 -19.59
CA GLU A 906 -19.04 22.61 -20.49
C GLU A 906 -18.08 21.55 -19.95
N PHE A 907 -17.75 20.60 -20.82
CA PHE A 907 -16.77 19.56 -20.55
C PHE A 907 -15.42 19.97 -21.16
N ILE A 908 -14.38 20.00 -20.33
CA ILE A 908 -13.03 20.40 -20.70
C ILE A 908 -12.10 19.22 -20.49
N ASP A 909 -11.60 18.67 -21.59
CA ASP A 909 -10.61 17.61 -21.57
C ASP A 909 -9.20 18.18 -21.42
N VAL A 910 -8.48 17.69 -20.41
CA VAL A 910 -7.08 18.02 -20.15
C VAL A 910 -6.23 16.74 -20.15
N ASN A 911 -4.93 16.88 -20.35
CA ASN A 911 -3.98 15.77 -20.22
C ASN A 911 -2.94 16.13 -19.17
N TRP A 912 -3.12 15.61 -17.96
CA TRP A 912 -2.20 15.76 -16.84
C TRP A 912 -1.38 14.49 -16.56
N GLY A 913 -1.39 13.54 -17.49
CA GLY A 913 -0.75 12.24 -17.34
C GLY A 913 -1.71 11.12 -16.94
N LYS A 914 -1.17 9.90 -16.80
CA LYS A 914 -1.93 8.68 -16.51
C LYS A 914 -2.40 8.66 -15.05
N GLY A 915 -3.66 8.26 -14.81
CA GLY A 915 -4.24 8.10 -13.47
C GLY A 915 -5.01 9.33 -12.97
N HIS A 916 -5.43 9.28 -11.70
CA HIS A 916 -6.21 10.34 -11.06
C HIS A 916 -5.29 11.48 -10.58
N VAL A 917 -5.07 12.48 -11.44
CA VAL A 917 -4.17 13.61 -11.17
C VAL A 917 -4.96 14.85 -10.76
N SER A 918 -4.58 15.49 -9.66
CA SER A 918 -5.19 16.74 -9.20
C SER A 918 -4.60 17.98 -9.90
N PRO A 919 -5.37 19.07 -10.07
CA PRO A 919 -4.85 20.32 -10.64
C PRO A 919 -3.78 20.94 -9.72
N THR A 920 -2.80 21.62 -10.33
CA THR A 920 -1.89 22.50 -9.59
C THR A 920 -2.64 23.74 -9.08
N THR A 921 -2.08 24.46 -8.10
CA THR A 921 -2.68 25.71 -7.61
C THR A 921 -2.87 26.75 -8.71
N GLN A 922 -1.92 26.86 -9.65
CA GLN A 922 -2.04 27.77 -10.78
C GLN A 922 -3.22 27.40 -11.67
N ILE A 923 -3.29 26.13 -12.09
CA ILE A 923 -4.38 25.62 -12.92
C ILE A 923 -5.72 25.83 -12.24
N TYR A 924 -5.81 25.54 -10.94
CA TYR A 924 -7.03 25.76 -10.16
C TYR A 924 -7.47 27.23 -10.22
N ASN A 925 -6.55 28.18 -10.03
CA ASN A 925 -6.86 29.61 -10.07
C ASN A 925 -7.32 30.06 -11.46
N ASP A 926 -6.66 29.62 -12.53
CA ASP A 926 -7.01 29.97 -13.91
C ASP A 926 -8.46 29.53 -14.24
N PHE A 927 -8.83 28.31 -13.83
CA PHE A 927 -10.19 27.83 -14.00
C PHE A 927 -11.20 28.47 -13.04
N LEU A 928 -10.77 28.86 -11.84
CA LEU A 928 -11.63 29.57 -10.88
C LEU A 928 -12.04 30.94 -11.43
N GLU A 929 -11.13 31.67 -12.07
CA GLU A 929 -11.43 32.92 -12.77
C GLU A 929 -12.43 32.70 -13.90
N LEU A 930 -12.25 31.65 -14.70
CA LEU A 930 -13.18 31.28 -15.78
C LEU A 930 -14.58 30.95 -15.24
N ALA A 931 -14.66 30.20 -14.15
CA ALA A 931 -15.92 29.89 -13.47
C ALA A 931 -16.60 31.15 -12.92
N GLY A 932 -15.80 32.03 -12.29
CA GLY A 932 -16.29 33.30 -11.73
C GLY A 932 -16.88 34.23 -12.79
N ALA A 933 -16.30 34.27 -13.99
CA ALA A 933 -16.84 35.03 -15.11
C ALA A 933 -18.21 34.52 -15.62
N ARG A 934 -18.55 33.26 -15.34
CA ARG A 934 -19.82 32.62 -15.73
C ARG A 934 -20.90 32.64 -14.66
N ALA A 935 -20.53 32.92 -13.41
CA ALA A 935 -21.46 32.98 -12.29
C ALA A 935 -22.44 34.16 -12.46
N LEU A 936 -23.72 33.89 -12.30
CA LEU A 936 -24.78 34.91 -12.31
C LEU A 936 -24.88 35.54 -10.91
N SER A 937 -25.42 36.75 -10.86
CA SER A 937 -25.77 37.35 -9.57
C SER A 937 -26.86 36.51 -8.90
N LEU A 938 -26.62 36.06 -7.68
CA LEU A 938 -27.64 35.45 -6.84
C LEU A 938 -28.71 36.50 -6.51
N GLU A 939 -29.98 36.16 -6.74
CA GLU A 939 -31.10 36.87 -6.15
C GLU A 939 -31.15 36.47 -4.66
N VAL A 940 -30.66 37.37 -3.79
CA VAL A 940 -30.47 37.15 -2.35
C VAL A 940 -31.64 37.60 -1.50
#